data_AF-A0A3N9RLI7-F1
#
_entry.id   AF-A0A3N9RLI7-F1
#
_cell.length_a   1.000
_cell.length_b   1.000
_cell.length_c   1.000
_cell.angle_alpha   90.00
_cell.angle_beta   90.00
_cell.angle_gamma   90.00
#
_symmetry.space_group_name_H-M   'P 1'
#
loop_
_entity.id
_entity.type
_entity.pdbx_description
1 polymer ?
#
loop_
_entity_poly.entity_id
_entity_poly.type
_entity_poly.pdbx_seq_one_letter_code
_entity_poly.pdbx_strand_id
1 'polypeptide(L)'
;MTTTIPRASAILGAARTLAAKLLLAVPIDRAALSQAMTESAGGSDAEGAWEQRDSFEALEVALSLAIPELVGRMDVGAAISTLEALARELPTHTVRSEDQIQFQQFSTPPALARLAVHLARLSSDDVLFEPSAGTGIIASLAKGAVKDLILNELEPTRANLLEAVFPGTKVYRHDGAKLSALLSGTARPSVVLMNPPFSVSQSRGQDQNTAARHLRAALDHLLPGGRIVAIMPDWFSPSARYEETFRRTLEGARVVLSLRMDKGGYAKHGTGIAVRVLVIDRVPGDIGVSTINRGSVGELFAALPIVPLRATLRDATQAGAPRPKLSLFRSVKTGPARPVIVRAAQTNDVRPVAYEVLAEPAAMGEQRGVYADYRPSRVVIAEAGEHPTHLVESAAMASIDAPKPNYVPSLPERTVTARLLSAAQLETVIYAGEAWSRDLHGRFSHPAGEVALKEDPEGQLYRTGFFLGDGTGAGKGRQAAACILDQWLKGNRRHIWISKNAPLLEDAQRDWTAIGGLPSDILELSRWKIGEEITAPEGILFVPYGTLRSSRIEDTRLDQIVRWAGEDFEGVIVFDEAHEMGGVAGGEGALGQKQGSLQGIAGVLLQNTLPRARVLYASATGASDVNNLAYAVRLGLWGPGTAFATREQFISEIRDGGIAAMELVARDLKASGLYLARALSFAGVEYDILRHDLTSEQIAVYDAYAEAWTILCAAAHKIAYREVAVMRRNAA
;
A
#
# COMPACT_ATOMS: atom_id res chain seq x y z
N MET A 1 24.36 -14.92 -38.82
CA MET A 1 24.15 -13.64 -38.12
C MET A 1 22.73 -13.19 -38.44
N THR A 2 21.75 -13.64 -37.67
CA THR A 2 20.37 -13.14 -37.77
C THR A 2 20.37 -11.72 -37.23
N THR A 3 20.12 -10.75 -38.10
CA THR A 3 19.94 -9.34 -37.73
C THR A 3 18.71 -9.23 -36.83
N THR A 4 18.91 -9.02 -35.54
CA THR A 4 17.83 -8.82 -34.57
C THR A 4 17.15 -7.47 -34.85
N ILE A 5 15.85 -7.50 -35.14
CA ILE A 5 15.05 -6.28 -35.33
C ILE A 5 14.94 -5.56 -33.97
N PRO A 6 15.23 -4.25 -33.86
CA PRO A 6 15.08 -3.53 -32.60
C PRO A 6 13.63 -3.60 -32.09
N ARG A 7 13.43 -3.81 -30.79
CA ARG A 7 12.11 -3.96 -30.15
C ARG A 7 11.10 -2.89 -30.55
N ALA A 8 11.48 -1.61 -30.47
CA ALA A 8 10.61 -0.49 -30.86
C ALA A 8 10.24 -0.51 -32.37
N SER A 9 11.15 -0.97 -33.24
CA SER A 9 10.87 -1.10 -34.67
C SER A 9 9.88 -2.23 -34.97
N ALA A 10 9.98 -3.36 -34.25
CA ALA A 10 9.01 -4.46 -34.35
C ALA A 10 7.62 -4.03 -33.85
N ILE A 11 7.55 -3.33 -32.71
CA ILE A 11 6.30 -2.78 -32.18
C ILE A 11 5.67 -1.79 -33.18
N LEU A 12 6.46 -0.88 -33.74
CA LEU A 12 5.96 0.12 -34.69
C LEU A 12 5.48 -0.50 -36.01
N GLY A 13 6.16 -1.52 -36.53
CA GLY A 13 5.73 -2.25 -37.72
C GLY A 13 4.39 -2.96 -37.50
N ALA A 14 4.25 -3.68 -36.38
CA ALA A 14 2.99 -4.29 -35.97
C ALA A 14 1.88 -3.24 -35.78
N ALA A 15 2.18 -2.11 -35.13
CA ALA A 15 1.24 -1.02 -34.89
C ALA A 15 0.70 -0.42 -36.19
N ARG A 16 1.51 -0.31 -37.25
CA ARG A 16 1.03 0.16 -38.57
C ARG A 16 0.04 -0.80 -39.21
N THR A 17 0.30 -2.10 -39.12
CA THR A 17 -0.63 -3.14 -39.60
C THR A 17 -1.95 -3.11 -38.84
N LEU A 18 -1.89 -2.97 -37.51
CA LEU A 18 -3.07 -2.86 -36.65
C LEU A 18 -3.83 -1.55 -36.89
N ALA A 19 -3.14 -0.43 -37.11
CA ALA A 19 -3.78 0.86 -37.43
C ALA A 19 -4.56 0.79 -38.74
N ALA A 20 -4.03 0.13 -39.78
CA ALA A 20 -4.75 -0.10 -41.02
C ALA A 20 -6.02 -0.95 -40.80
N LYS A 21 -5.95 -1.99 -39.95
CA LYS A 21 -7.13 -2.79 -39.56
C LYS A 21 -8.18 -1.94 -38.83
N LEU A 22 -7.76 -1.08 -37.90
CA LEU A 22 -8.66 -0.15 -37.19
C LEU A 22 -9.37 0.80 -38.16
N LEU A 23 -8.65 1.37 -39.12
CA LEU A 23 -9.23 2.28 -40.13
C LEU A 23 -10.21 1.60 -41.08
N LEU A 24 -10.00 0.30 -41.34
CA LEU A 24 -10.88 -0.53 -42.16
C LEU A 24 -12.01 -1.19 -41.35
N ALA A 25 -12.14 -0.88 -40.05
CA ALA A 25 -13.09 -1.50 -39.12
C ALA A 25 -13.00 -3.05 -39.10
N VAL A 26 -11.79 -3.59 -39.32
CA VAL A 26 -11.53 -5.03 -39.21
C VAL A 26 -11.38 -5.37 -37.72
N PRO A 27 -12.11 -6.38 -37.20
CA PRO A 27 -11.97 -6.81 -35.81
C PRO A 27 -10.53 -7.19 -35.46
N ILE A 28 -10.09 -6.79 -34.28
CA ILE A 28 -8.77 -7.12 -33.74
C ILE A 28 -8.98 -7.99 -32.52
N ASP A 29 -8.72 -9.28 -32.66
CA ASP A 29 -8.66 -10.23 -31.54
C ASP A 29 -7.21 -10.48 -31.12
N ARG A 30 -6.99 -11.36 -30.14
CA ARG A 30 -5.62 -11.69 -29.71
C ARG A 30 -4.78 -12.36 -30.78
N ALA A 31 -5.40 -13.17 -31.65
CA ALA A 31 -4.69 -13.84 -32.73
C ALA A 31 -4.14 -12.79 -33.72
N ALA A 32 -4.93 -11.77 -34.04
CA ALA A 32 -4.51 -10.65 -34.87
C ALA A 32 -3.36 -9.85 -34.25
N LEU A 33 -3.34 -9.65 -32.93
CA LEU A 33 -2.24 -8.99 -32.21
C LEU A 33 -0.94 -9.81 -32.29
N SER A 34 -1.00 -11.10 -31.98
CA SER A 34 0.16 -12.00 -32.03
C SER A 34 0.69 -12.20 -33.45
N GLN A 35 -0.20 -12.27 -34.44
CA GLN A 35 0.17 -12.33 -35.85
C GLN A 35 0.92 -11.08 -36.29
N ALA A 36 0.38 -9.88 -36.01
CA ALA A 36 1.01 -8.63 -36.39
C ALA A 36 2.41 -8.47 -35.76
N MET A 37 2.57 -8.88 -34.49
CA MET A 37 3.87 -8.89 -33.82
C MET A 37 4.83 -9.91 -34.44
N THR A 38 4.39 -11.13 -34.69
CA THR A 38 5.23 -12.19 -35.27
C THR A 38 5.74 -11.83 -36.66
N GLU A 39 4.85 -11.29 -37.51
CA GLU A 39 5.21 -10.81 -38.85
C GLU A 39 6.22 -9.65 -38.78
N SER A 40 6.04 -8.71 -37.84
CA SER A 40 6.92 -7.55 -37.73
C SER A 40 8.24 -7.82 -37.02
N ALA A 41 8.28 -8.78 -36.09
CA ALA A 41 9.49 -9.18 -35.35
C ALA A 41 10.32 -10.22 -36.13
N GLY A 42 9.73 -10.87 -37.14
CA GLY A 42 10.38 -11.90 -37.95
C GLY A 42 10.55 -13.25 -37.22
N GLY A 43 9.77 -13.48 -36.17
CA GLY A 43 9.81 -14.68 -35.31
C GLY A 43 8.69 -14.66 -34.28
N SER A 44 8.39 -15.82 -33.68
CA SER A 44 7.32 -15.98 -32.69
C SER A 44 7.74 -15.63 -31.26
N ASP A 45 6.76 -15.47 -30.37
CA ASP A 45 6.98 -15.30 -28.93
C ASP A 45 7.63 -16.55 -28.30
N ALA A 46 7.26 -17.76 -28.76
CA ALA A 46 7.88 -19.02 -28.36
C ALA A 46 9.38 -19.12 -28.71
N GLU A 47 9.81 -18.41 -29.76
CA GLU A 47 11.21 -18.29 -30.17
C GLU A 47 11.94 -17.14 -29.45
N GLY A 48 11.25 -16.41 -28.57
CA GLY A 48 11.80 -15.26 -27.84
C GLY A 48 11.98 -14.00 -28.68
N ALA A 49 11.32 -13.92 -29.85
CA ALA A 49 11.47 -12.77 -30.76
C ALA A 49 10.74 -11.51 -30.25
N TRP A 50 9.68 -11.68 -29.46
CA TRP A 50 8.91 -10.62 -28.82
C TRP A 50 8.18 -11.15 -27.58
N GLU A 51 7.78 -10.26 -26.67
CA GLU A 51 7.02 -10.61 -25.45
C GLU A 51 5.53 -10.28 -25.64
N GLN A 52 4.62 -11.03 -25.01
CA GLN A 52 3.18 -10.76 -25.10
C GLN A 52 2.79 -9.29 -24.84
N ARG A 53 3.55 -8.58 -23.99
CA ARG A 53 3.40 -7.14 -23.72
C ARG A 53 3.57 -6.27 -24.97
N ASP A 54 4.52 -6.60 -25.84
CA ASP A 54 4.82 -5.84 -27.05
C ASP A 54 3.61 -5.77 -27.97
N SER A 55 2.76 -6.81 -27.98
CA SER A 55 1.51 -6.83 -28.75
C SER A 55 0.47 -5.82 -28.24
N PHE A 56 0.43 -5.55 -26.94
CA PHE A 56 -0.45 -4.53 -26.36
C PHE A 56 0.12 -3.12 -26.55
N GLU A 57 1.44 -2.94 -26.44
CA GLU A 57 2.09 -1.67 -26.79
C GLU A 57 1.88 -1.33 -28.27
N ALA A 58 1.93 -2.33 -29.16
CA ALA A 58 1.62 -2.17 -30.58
C ALA A 58 0.17 -1.74 -30.82
N LEU A 59 -0.80 -2.30 -30.07
CA LEU A 59 -2.20 -1.89 -30.16
C LEU A 59 -2.41 -0.44 -29.72
N GLU A 60 -1.75 -0.01 -28.64
CA GLU A 60 -1.86 1.37 -28.17
C GLU A 60 -1.23 2.38 -29.13
N VAL A 61 -0.06 2.05 -29.71
CA VAL A 61 0.55 2.87 -30.78
C VAL A 61 -0.34 2.89 -32.02
N ALA A 62 -0.98 1.78 -32.37
CA ALA A 62 -1.94 1.71 -33.47
C ALA A 62 -3.14 2.65 -33.25
N LEU A 63 -3.64 2.75 -32.01
CA LEU A 63 -4.68 3.70 -31.63
C LEU A 63 -4.18 5.15 -31.79
N SER A 64 -2.98 5.48 -31.33
CA SER A 64 -2.38 6.81 -31.53
C SER A 64 -2.29 7.21 -33.01
N LEU A 65 -2.03 6.24 -33.90
CA LEU A 65 -1.97 6.46 -35.35
C LEU A 65 -3.36 6.58 -36.00
N ALA A 66 -4.31 5.74 -35.61
CA ALA A 66 -5.62 5.64 -36.27
C ALA A 66 -6.65 6.66 -35.76
N ILE A 67 -6.65 6.99 -34.46
CA ILE A 67 -7.66 7.86 -33.84
C ILE A 67 -7.78 9.23 -34.54
N PRO A 68 -6.69 9.96 -34.85
CA PRO A 68 -6.80 11.25 -35.54
C PRO A 68 -7.54 11.17 -36.86
N GLU A 69 -7.33 10.09 -37.63
CA GLU A 69 -8.02 9.85 -38.90
C GLU A 69 -9.48 9.41 -38.69
N LEU A 70 -9.75 8.60 -37.67
CA LEU A 70 -11.10 8.09 -37.35
C LEU A 70 -12.05 9.20 -36.90
N VAL A 71 -11.59 10.09 -36.01
CA VAL A 71 -12.48 11.04 -35.32
C VAL A 71 -12.10 12.51 -35.50
N GLY A 72 -11.01 12.84 -36.19
CA GLY A 72 -10.51 14.22 -36.28
C GLY A 72 -11.47 15.22 -36.93
N ARG A 73 -12.38 14.74 -37.79
CA ARG A 73 -13.43 15.55 -38.45
C ARG A 73 -14.79 15.48 -37.77
N MET A 74 -14.94 14.66 -36.75
CA MET A 74 -16.20 14.50 -36.02
C MET A 74 -16.35 15.61 -34.99
N ASP A 75 -17.60 15.98 -34.68
CA ASP A 75 -17.87 16.77 -33.48
C ASP A 75 -17.43 15.99 -32.23
N VAL A 76 -17.25 16.72 -31.12
CA VAL A 76 -16.68 16.14 -29.90
C VAL A 76 -17.56 15.01 -29.35
N GLY A 77 -18.88 15.15 -29.39
CA GLY A 77 -19.81 14.16 -28.88
C GLY A 77 -19.76 12.88 -29.70
N ALA A 78 -19.87 13.00 -31.03
CA ALA A 78 -19.76 11.86 -31.93
C ALA A 78 -18.40 11.17 -31.81
N ALA A 79 -17.31 11.93 -31.72
CA ALA A 79 -15.96 11.40 -31.51
C ALA A 79 -15.87 10.58 -30.20
N ILE A 80 -16.40 11.08 -29.08
CA ILE A 80 -16.42 10.36 -27.80
C ILE A 80 -17.22 9.06 -27.94
N SER A 81 -18.42 9.11 -28.51
CA SER A 81 -19.26 7.92 -28.70
C SER A 81 -18.60 6.86 -29.58
N THR A 82 -17.95 7.27 -30.68
CA THR A 82 -17.20 6.36 -31.56
C THR A 82 -16.03 5.72 -30.84
N LEU A 83 -15.28 6.48 -30.02
CA LEU A 83 -14.16 5.94 -29.25
C LEU A 83 -14.61 5.01 -28.12
N GLU A 84 -15.74 5.27 -27.48
CA GLU A 84 -16.34 4.37 -26.49
C GLU A 84 -16.86 3.07 -27.12
N ALA A 85 -17.37 3.13 -28.36
CA ALA A 85 -17.76 1.95 -29.12
C ALA A 85 -16.52 1.13 -29.53
N LEU A 86 -15.50 1.80 -30.08
CA LEU A 86 -14.23 1.16 -30.45
C LEU A 86 -13.61 0.43 -29.27
N ALA A 87 -13.54 1.06 -28.10
CA ALA A 87 -12.95 0.46 -26.89
C ALA A 87 -13.68 -0.84 -26.44
N ARG A 88 -14.97 -0.99 -26.73
CA ARG A 88 -15.74 -2.21 -26.38
C ARG A 88 -15.34 -3.42 -27.22
N GLU A 89 -15.03 -3.18 -28.50
CA GLU A 89 -14.63 -4.19 -29.49
C GLU A 89 -13.17 -4.65 -29.34
N LEU A 90 -12.33 -3.87 -28.66
CA LEU A 90 -10.91 -4.22 -28.48
C LEU A 90 -10.70 -5.33 -27.43
N PRO A 91 -9.64 -6.14 -27.58
CA PRO A 91 -9.28 -7.19 -26.63
C PRO A 91 -8.99 -6.59 -25.25
N THR A 92 -9.46 -7.26 -24.20
CA THR A 92 -9.09 -6.89 -22.81
C THR A 92 -7.62 -7.22 -22.56
N HIS A 93 -6.87 -6.30 -21.95
CA HIS A 93 -5.50 -6.52 -21.52
C HIS A 93 -5.47 -7.52 -20.34
N THR A 94 -5.34 -8.83 -20.61
CA THR A 94 -5.37 -9.87 -19.56
C THR A 94 -4.01 -10.34 -19.07
N VAL A 95 -2.93 -9.98 -19.77
CA VAL A 95 -1.56 -10.36 -19.39
C VAL A 95 -0.92 -9.15 -18.74
N ARG A 96 -0.74 -9.23 -17.42
CA ARG A 96 -0.09 -8.19 -16.61
C ARG A 96 1.36 -8.60 -16.39
N SER A 97 2.32 -7.77 -16.80
CA SER A 97 3.69 -7.94 -16.33
C SER A 97 3.83 -7.41 -14.90
N GLU A 98 4.74 -7.97 -14.12
CA GLU A 98 5.07 -7.47 -12.76
C GLU A 98 5.37 -5.96 -12.80
N ASP A 99 6.07 -5.48 -13.83
CA ASP A 99 6.39 -4.06 -14.05
C ASP A 99 5.15 -3.16 -14.24
N GLN A 100 4.11 -3.60 -14.96
CA GLN A 100 2.92 -2.77 -15.20
C GLN A 100 2.10 -2.59 -13.92
N ILE A 101 2.03 -3.64 -13.10
CA ILE A 101 1.45 -3.59 -11.75
C ILE A 101 2.32 -2.73 -10.83
N GLN A 102 3.64 -2.88 -10.93
CA GLN A 102 4.64 -2.22 -10.09
C GLN A 102 4.78 -0.71 -10.39
N PHE A 103 4.57 -0.26 -11.63
CA PHE A 103 4.72 1.15 -12.04
C PHE A 103 3.40 1.88 -12.34
N GLN A 104 2.24 1.19 -12.29
CA GLN A 104 0.91 1.75 -12.56
C GLN A 104 0.82 2.61 -13.84
N GLN A 105 1.46 2.14 -14.90
CA GLN A 105 1.51 2.84 -16.18
C GLN A 105 0.33 2.39 -17.06
N PHE A 106 -0.86 2.93 -16.78
CA PHE A 106 -2.06 2.72 -17.60
C PHE A 106 -2.19 3.83 -18.64
N SER A 107 -2.30 3.46 -19.91
CA SER A 107 -2.54 4.42 -20.98
C SER A 107 -3.91 5.07 -20.86
N THR A 108 -3.99 6.33 -21.26
CA THR A 108 -5.22 7.12 -21.18
C THR A 108 -6.25 6.57 -22.18
N PRO A 109 -7.45 6.15 -21.73
CA PRO A 109 -8.49 5.66 -22.64
C PRO A 109 -8.83 6.71 -23.72
N PRO A 110 -8.98 6.32 -24.99
CA PRO A 110 -9.20 7.26 -26.10
C PRO A 110 -10.35 8.26 -25.90
N ALA A 111 -11.50 7.80 -25.42
CA ALA A 111 -12.64 8.68 -25.14
C ALA A 111 -12.29 9.72 -24.06
N LEU A 112 -11.63 9.30 -22.98
CA LEU A 112 -11.20 10.20 -21.91
C LEU A 112 -10.14 11.20 -22.39
N ALA A 113 -9.21 10.76 -23.24
CA ALA A 113 -8.24 11.64 -23.90
C ALA A 113 -8.93 12.70 -24.76
N ARG A 114 -9.96 12.31 -25.55
CA ARG A 114 -10.75 13.24 -26.37
C ARG A 114 -11.48 14.29 -25.53
N LEU A 115 -12.06 13.87 -24.39
CA LEU A 115 -12.68 14.79 -23.44
C LEU A 115 -11.64 15.74 -22.84
N ALA A 116 -10.47 15.25 -22.42
CA ALA A 116 -9.40 16.09 -21.85
C ALA A 116 -8.93 17.16 -22.85
N VAL A 117 -8.71 16.79 -24.12
CA VAL A 117 -8.36 17.72 -25.21
C VAL A 117 -9.45 18.77 -25.41
N HIS A 118 -10.73 18.38 -25.33
CA HIS A 118 -11.84 19.33 -25.43
C HIS A 118 -11.88 20.34 -24.27
N LEU A 119 -11.69 19.87 -23.04
CA LEU A 119 -11.65 20.69 -21.83
C LEU A 119 -10.47 21.69 -21.81
N ALA A 120 -9.39 21.35 -22.50
CA ALA A 120 -8.19 22.17 -22.57
C ALA A 120 -8.39 23.48 -23.35
N ARG A 121 -9.39 23.52 -24.25
CA ARG A 121 -9.68 24.68 -25.13
C ARG A 121 -8.40 25.14 -25.86
N LEU A 122 -7.80 24.22 -26.60
CA LEU A 122 -6.58 24.44 -27.38
C LEU A 122 -6.79 25.49 -28.49
N SER A 123 -5.70 26.15 -28.85
CA SER A 123 -5.58 27.15 -29.91
C SER A 123 -4.26 26.96 -30.66
N SER A 124 -4.20 27.44 -31.90
CA SER A 124 -3.04 27.28 -32.79
C SER A 124 -1.76 27.97 -32.29
N ASP A 125 -1.84 28.81 -31.25
CA ASP A 125 -0.70 29.47 -30.63
C ASP A 125 -0.14 28.70 -29.43
N ASP A 126 -0.81 27.63 -29.01
CA ASP A 126 -0.44 26.92 -27.78
C ASP A 126 0.81 26.06 -27.94
N VAL A 127 1.60 26.02 -26.87
CA VAL A 127 2.62 25.00 -26.65
C VAL A 127 2.03 24.02 -25.65
N LEU A 128 1.72 22.81 -26.12
CA LEU A 128 1.16 21.74 -25.30
C LEU A 128 2.29 20.88 -24.73
N PHE A 129 2.22 20.61 -23.43
CA PHE A 129 3.11 19.66 -22.78
C PHE A 129 2.34 18.48 -22.20
N GLU A 130 2.80 17.27 -22.51
CA GLU A 130 2.34 16.02 -21.91
C GLU A 130 3.46 15.39 -21.07
N PRO A 131 3.41 15.52 -19.72
CA PRO A 131 4.50 15.12 -18.82
C PRO A 131 4.62 13.59 -18.63
N SER A 132 3.62 12.83 -19.07
CA SER A 132 3.59 11.37 -19.00
C SER A 132 2.83 10.89 -20.24
N ALA A 133 3.55 10.83 -21.37
CA ALA A 133 2.95 10.70 -22.69
C ALA A 133 2.56 9.27 -23.08
N GLY A 134 3.14 8.24 -22.43
CA GLY A 134 2.86 6.85 -22.76
C GLY A 134 3.14 6.56 -24.23
N THR A 135 2.11 6.10 -24.95
CA THR A 135 2.15 5.84 -26.40
C THR A 135 1.58 6.98 -27.25
N GLY A 136 1.21 8.11 -26.62
CA GLY A 136 0.88 9.36 -27.31
C GLY A 136 -0.57 9.53 -27.77
N ILE A 137 -1.54 8.90 -27.10
CA ILE A 137 -2.97 9.00 -27.47
C ILE A 137 -3.50 10.43 -27.29
N ILE A 138 -3.14 11.12 -26.21
CA ILE A 138 -3.53 12.53 -26.00
C ILE A 138 -2.83 13.42 -27.02
N ALA A 139 -1.51 13.26 -27.16
CA ALA A 139 -0.69 13.94 -28.15
C ALA A 139 -1.24 13.84 -29.58
N SER A 140 -1.69 12.65 -30.03
CA SER A 140 -2.20 12.45 -31.39
C SER A 140 -3.49 13.23 -31.65
N LEU A 141 -4.38 13.29 -30.66
CA LEU A 141 -5.62 14.07 -30.72
C LEU A 141 -5.39 15.58 -30.66
N ALA A 142 -4.30 16.04 -30.05
CA ALA A 142 -4.02 17.46 -29.84
C ALA A 142 -3.09 18.08 -30.90
N LYS A 143 -2.25 17.28 -31.57
CA LYS A 143 -1.17 17.74 -32.47
C LYS A 143 -1.63 18.76 -33.52
N GLY A 144 -2.80 18.54 -34.13
CA GLY A 144 -3.32 19.43 -35.18
C GLY A 144 -3.90 20.76 -34.67
N ALA A 145 -4.03 20.94 -33.36
CA ALA A 145 -4.68 22.09 -32.74
C ALA A 145 -3.71 23.05 -32.03
N VAL A 146 -2.41 22.75 -32.04
CA VAL A 146 -1.39 23.48 -31.25
C VAL A 146 -0.20 23.88 -32.12
N LYS A 147 0.53 24.91 -31.70
CA LYS A 147 1.74 25.39 -32.37
C LYS A 147 2.89 24.38 -32.25
N ASP A 148 3.08 23.87 -31.05
CA ASP A 148 4.19 23.01 -30.69
C ASP A 148 3.76 21.99 -29.62
N LEU A 149 4.45 20.86 -29.62
CA LEU A 149 4.18 19.73 -28.76
C LEU A 149 5.46 19.33 -28.04
N ILE A 150 5.36 19.18 -26.72
CA ILE A 150 6.44 18.70 -25.87
C ILE A 150 5.95 17.43 -25.19
N LEU A 151 6.73 16.35 -25.29
CA LEU A 151 6.39 15.06 -24.71
C LEU A 151 7.46 14.64 -23.69
N ASN A 152 7.04 13.90 -22.67
CA ASN A 152 7.95 13.27 -21.73
C ASN A 152 7.50 11.83 -21.45
N GLU A 153 8.41 10.87 -21.64
CA GLU A 153 8.19 9.46 -21.35
C GLU A 153 9.48 8.84 -20.78
N LEU A 154 9.34 8.15 -19.64
CA LEU A 154 10.46 7.60 -18.89
C LEU A 154 10.93 6.26 -19.45
N GLU A 155 10.00 5.44 -19.95
CA GLU A 155 10.33 4.11 -20.45
C GLU A 155 11.00 4.22 -21.83
N PRO A 156 12.23 3.67 -22.02
CA PRO A 156 13.01 3.90 -23.24
C PRO A 156 12.32 3.45 -24.53
N THR A 157 11.58 2.33 -24.50
CA THR A 157 10.91 1.78 -25.68
C THR A 157 9.78 2.69 -26.16
N ARG A 158 8.91 3.14 -25.25
CA ARG A 158 7.85 4.11 -25.54
C ARG A 158 8.38 5.48 -25.92
N ALA A 159 9.45 5.95 -25.31
CA ALA A 159 10.09 7.19 -25.75
C ALA A 159 10.59 7.09 -27.20
N ASN A 160 11.23 5.97 -27.57
CA ASN A 160 11.63 5.72 -28.97
C ASN A 160 10.43 5.62 -29.92
N LEU A 161 9.33 4.99 -29.49
CA LEU A 161 8.09 4.92 -30.26
C LEU A 161 7.47 6.30 -30.48
N LEU A 162 7.44 7.16 -29.45
CA LEU A 162 6.95 8.53 -29.55
C LEU A 162 7.79 9.36 -30.54
N GLU A 163 9.12 9.25 -30.49
CA GLU A 163 10.01 9.91 -31.46
C GLU A 163 9.70 9.48 -32.91
N ALA A 164 9.33 8.21 -33.12
CA ALA A 164 8.97 7.69 -34.43
C ALA A 164 7.56 8.09 -34.90
N VAL A 165 6.58 8.13 -33.98
CA VAL A 165 5.18 8.51 -34.27
C VAL A 165 5.04 10.03 -34.45
N PHE A 166 5.84 10.82 -33.73
CA PHE A 166 5.82 12.27 -33.74
C PHE A 166 7.15 12.84 -34.24
N PRO A 167 7.48 12.68 -35.54
CA PRO A 167 8.74 13.17 -36.09
C PRO A 167 8.86 14.69 -35.91
N GLY A 168 10.02 15.14 -35.44
CA GLY A 168 10.30 16.56 -35.15
C GLY A 168 9.76 17.07 -33.82
N THR A 169 9.05 16.24 -33.04
CA THR A 169 8.58 16.59 -31.68
C THR A 169 9.65 16.27 -30.64
N LYS A 170 9.82 17.15 -29.65
CA LYS A 170 10.81 16.94 -28.60
C LYS A 170 10.27 15.98 -27.53
N VAL A 171 10.97 14.85 -27.34
CA VAL A 171 10.67 13.84 -26.32
C VAL A 171 11.74 13.86 -25.23
N TYR A 172 11.34 14.19 -24.00
CA TYR A 172 12.20 14.12 -22.82
C TYR A 172 12.00 12.80 -22.07
N ARG A 173 12.96 12.45 -21.20
CA ARG A 173 12.95 11.23 -20.38
C ARG A 173 13.23 11.57 -18.91
N HIS A 174 12.51 12.56 -18.39
CA HIS A 174 12.68 13.12 -17.04
C HIS A 174 11.63 12.58 -16.06
N ASP A 175 12.03 12.48 -14.78
CA ASP A 175 11.09 12.17 -13.69
C ASP A 175 10.02 13.26 -13.61
N GLY A 176 8.75 12.87 -13.79
CA GLY A 176 7.59 13.75 -13.82
C GLY A 176 7.44 14.61 -12.55
N ALA A 177 7.91 14.13 -11.40
CA ALA A 177 7.89 14.86 -10.14
C ALA A 177 8.96 15.96 -10.04
N LYS A 178 9.95 15.96 -10.94
CA LYS A 178 11.09 16.90 -10.96
C LYS A 178 11.12 17.79 -12.20
N LEU A 179 10.05 17.78 -13.01
CA LEU A 179 9.99 18.46 -14.30
C LEU A 179 10.28 19.96 -14.22
N SER A 180 9.77 20.66 -13.20
CA SER A 180 9.99 22.11 -13.07
C SER A 180 11.48 22.47 -12.92
N ALA A 181 12.27 21.61 -12.30
CA ALA A 181 13.72 21.77 -12.16
C ALA A 181 14.46 21.32 -13.43
N LEU A 182 14.08 20.17 -13.99
CA LEU A 182 14.78 19.54 -15.12
C LEU A 182 14.50 20.23 -16.47
N LEU A 183 13.36 20.89 -16.61
CA LEU A 183 13.01 21.72 -17.77
C LEU A 183 13.26 23.21 -17.53
N SER A 184 14.07 23.56 -16.52
CA SER A 184 14.46 24.95 -16.31
C SER A 184 15.27 25.46 -17.50
N GLY A 185 14.81 26.55 -18.13
CA GLY A 185 15.44 27.14 -19.32
C GLY A 185 14.84 26.70 -20.67
N THR A 186 13.83 25.82 -20.69
CA THR A 186 13.08 25.49 -21.92
C THR A 186 11.86 26.41 -22.08
N ALA A 187 11.27 26.44 -23.29
CA ALA A 187 10.00 27.11 -23.52
C ALA A 187 8.93 26.53 -22.57
N ARG A 188 8.22 27.41 -21.86
CA ARG A 188 7.16 27.02 -20.93
C ARG A 188 5.85 26.77 -21.68
N PRO A 189 5.12 25.69 -21.37
CA PRO A 189 3.87 25.40 -22.04
C PRO A 189 2.76 26.37 -21.62
N SER A 190 1.86 26.70 -22.54
CA SER A 190 0.61 27.40 -22.24
C SER A 190 -0.50 26.45 -21.77
N VAL A 191 -0.38 25.17 -22.14
CA VAL A 191 -1.34 24.11 -21.76
C VAL A 191 -0.60 22.84 -21.36
N VAL A 192 -1.09 22.16 -20.32
CA VAL A 192 -0.66 20.80 -19.95
C VAL A 192 -1.86 19.86 -19.98
N LEU A 193 -1.70 18.71 -20.61
CA LEU A 193 -2.62 17.59 -20.53
C LEU A 193 -1.89 16.43 -19.86
N MET A 194 -2.46 15.82 -18.82
CA MET A 194 -1.73 14.79 -18.08
C MET A 194 -2.62 13.71 -17.47
N ASN A 195 -2.08 12.48 -17.48
CA ASN A 195 -2.53 11.34 -16.69
C ASN A 195 -1.29 10.82 -15.92
N PRO A 196 -0.95 11.43 -14.76
CA PRO A 196 0.25 11.04 -14.02
C PRO A 196 0.11 9.63 -13.43
N PRO A 197 1.22 8.96 -13.08
CA PRO A 197 1.16 7.73 -12.29
C PRO A 197 0.52 8.00 -10.91
N PHE A 198 -0.36 7.09 -10.47
CA PHE A 198 -1.20 7.32 -9.29
C PHE A 198 -0.50 7.01 -7.97
N SER A 199 0.35 5.98 -7.92
CA SER A 199 1.03 5.63 -6.67
C SER A 199 2.48 5.15 -6.83
N VAL A 200 3.18 5.48 -7.93
CA VAL A 200 4.55 5.02 -8.15
C VAL A 200 5.44 6.12 -8.74
N SER A 201 6.53 6.44 -8.05
CA SER A 201 7.55 7.41 -8.43
C SER A 201 8.91 6.72 -8.64
N GLN A 202 9.60 6.99 -9.76
CA GLN A 202 10.92 6.39 -10.03
C GLN A 202 11.99 6.75 -8.98
N SER A 203 11.91 7.95 -8.38
CA SER A 203 12.89 8.38 -7.37
C SER A 203 12.54 7.95 -5.95
N ARG A 204 11.35 7.41 -5.71
CA ARG A 204 10.82 7.14 -4.35
C ARG A 204 10.11 5.79 -4.17
N GLY A 205 9.93 4.99 -5.22
CA GLY A 205 9.19 3.72 -5.15
C GLY A 205 7.67 3.95 -5.14
N GLN A 206 6.92 3.16 -4.37
CA GLN A 206 5.50 3.42 -4.16
C GLN A 206 5.31 4.73 -3.37
N ASP A 207 4.46 5.61 -3.89
CA ASP A 207 4.22 6.94 -3.32
C ASP A 207 2.81 7.40 -3.67
N GLN A 208 1.91 7.33 -2.69
CA GLN A 208 0.51 7.71 -2.85
C GLN A 208 0.30 9.18 -3.23
N ASN A 209 1.31 10.06 -3.07
CA ASN A 209 1.24 11.45 -3.49
C ASN A 209 1.90 11.71 -4.85
N THR A 210 2.30 10.67 -5.60
CA THR A 210 3.01 10.84 -6.87
C THR A 210 2.23 11.72 -7.84
N ALA A 211 0.94 11.40 -8.05
CA ALA A 211 0.08 12.18 -8.93
C ALA A 211 0.02 13.67 -8.52
N ALA A 212 -0.09 13.95 -7.22
CA ALA A 212 -0.12 15.32 -6.69
C ALA A 212 1.21 16.05 -6.92
N ARG A 213 2.36 15.37 -6.79
CA ARG A 213 3.67 15.99 -7.07
C ARG A 213 3.90 16.26 -8.54
N HIS A 214 3.49 15.33 -9.42
CA HIS A 214 3.54 15.56 -10.86
C HIS A 214 2.67 16.76 -11.25
N LEU A 215 1.45 16.86 -10.68
CA LEU A 215 0.58 18.00 -10.90
C LEU A 215 1.20 19.31 -10.41
N ARG A 216 1.82 19.32 -9.21
CA ARG A 216 2.53 20.49 -8.71
C ARG A 216 3.68 20.91 -9.63
N ALA A 217 4.51 19.96 -10.06
CA ALA A 217 5.62 20.21 -10.97
C ALA A 217 5.15 20.77 -12.32
N ALA A 218 4.02 20.26 -12.84
CA ALA A 218 3.39 20.78 -14.04
C ALA A 218 2.88 22.21 -13.86
N LEU A 219 2.20 22.51 -12.73
CA LEU A 219 1.76 23.86 -12.39
C LEU A 219 2.93 24.84 -12.27
N ASP A 220 4.05 24.40 -11.70
CA ASP A 220 5.25 25.23 -11.56
C ASP A 220 5.88 25.58 -12.91
N HIS A 221 5.82 24.65 -13.88
CA HIS A 221 6.40 24.83 -15.22
C HIS A 221 5.46 25.56 -16.21
N LEU A 222 4.14 25.50 -16.03
CA LEU A 222 3.13 26.13 -16.90
C LEU A 222 3.26 27.66 -16.98
N LEU A 223 2.91 28.32 -18.09
CA LEU A 223 2.84 29.79 -18.11
C LEU A 223 1.80 30.33 -17.11
N PRO A 224 2.02 31.50 -16.47
CA PRO A 224 0.97 32.17 -15.72
C PRO A 224 -0.25 32.45 -16.61
N GLY A 225 -1.44 32.10 -16.13
CA GLY A 225 -2.66 32.12 -16.94
C GLY A 225 -2.89 30.87 -17.80
N GLY A 226 -1.93 29.95 -17.87
CA GLY A 226 -2.06 28.69 -18.61
C GLY A 226 -3.04 27.72 -17.96
N ARG A 227 -3.42 26.67 -18.70
CA ARG A 227 -4.40 25.66 -18.26
C ARG A 227 -3.81 24.25 -18.16
N ILE A 228 -4.18 23.53 -17.11
CA ILE A 228 -3.93 22.09 -16.98
C ILE A 228 -5.27 21.35 -17.02
N VAL A 229 -5.33 20.25 -17.79
CA VAL A 229 -6.35 19.22 -17.60
C VAL A 229 -5.66 17.96 -17.10
N ALA A 230 -5.96 17.59 -15.85
CA ALA A 230 -5.30 16.49 -15.16
C ALA A 230 -6.30 15.38 -14.83
N ILE A 231 -5.98 14.16 -15.25
CA ILE A 231 -6.70 12.93 -14.88
C ILE A 231 -6.03 12.39 -13.61
N MET A 232 -6.65 12.67 -12.47
CA MET A 232 -6.14 12.40 -11.13
C MET A 232 -6.84 11.19 -10.51
N PRO A 233 -6.20 10.51 -9.55
CA PRO A 233 -6.87 9.48 -8.77
C PRO A 233 -8.04 10.07 -7.95
N ASP A 234 -9.12 9.30 -7.74
CA ASP A 234 -10.35 9.81 -7.10
C ASP A 234 -10.11 10.40 -5.69
N TRP A 235 -9.12 9.87 -4.97
CA TRP A 235 -8.76 10.36 -3.64
C TRP A 235 -8.29 11.83 -3.66
N PHE A 236 -7.73 12.33 -4.76
CA PHE A 236 -7.28 13.72 -4.89
C PHE A 236 -8.49 14.65 -5.00
N SER A 237 -8.99 15.06 -3.84
CA SER A 237 -10.28 15.72 -3.66
C SER A 237 -10.21 16.72 -2.50
N PRO A 238 -11.12 17.71 -2.42
CA PRO A 238 -11.21 18.64 -1.29
C PRO A 238 -11.82 18.00 -0.02
N SER A 239 -11.78 16.66 0.11
CA SER A 239 -12.31 15.97 1.29
C SER A 239 -11.42 16.22 2.52
N ALA A 240 -12.01 16.20 3.73
CA ALA A 240 -11.29 16.48 4.98
C ALA A 240 -10.01 15.65 5.17
N ARG A 241 -9.98 14.42 4.64
CA ARG A 241 -8.81 13.53 4.69
C ARG A 241 -7.64 13.98 3.80
N TYR A 242 -7.91 14.64 2.67
CA TYR A 242 -6.91 15.02 1.66
C TYR A 242 -6.84 16.53 1.41
N GLU A 243 -7.58 17.32 2.20
CA GLU A 243 -7.73 18.77 2.02
C GLU A 243 -6.38 19.49 2.01
N GLU A 244 -5.45 19.09 2.89
CA GLU A 244 -4.13 19.72 2.96
C GLU A 244 -3.30 19.47 1.69
N THR A 245 -3.21 18.22 1.24
CA THR A 245 -2.52 17.86 0.00
C THR A 245 -3.15 18.52 -1.21
N PHE A 246 -4.49 18.55 -1.28
CA PHE A 246 -5.24 19.19 -2.35
C PHE A 246 -4.94 20.70 -2.42
N ARG A 247 -5.06 21.40 -1.28
CA ARG A 247 -4.82 22.84 -1.16
C ARG A 247 -3.37 23.21 -1.47
N ARG A 248 -2.41 22.45 -0.93
CA ARG A 248 -0.97 22.69 -1.14
C ARG A 248 -0.58 22.45 -2.60
N THR A 249 -1.10 21.42 -3.22
CA THR A 249 -0.81 21.11 -4.64
C THR A 249 -1.32 22.23 -5.55
N LEU A 250 -2.52 22.72 -5.30
CA LEU A 250 -3.21 23.74 -6.11
C LEU A 250 -2.91 25.18 -5.67
N GLU A 251 -1.90 25.40 -4.81
CA GLU A 251 -1.54 26.73 -4.34
C GLU A 251 -1.20 27.66 -5.52
N GLY A 252 -1.86 28.82 -5.56
CA GLY A 252 -1.71 29.81 -6.63
C GLY A 252 -2.45 29.48 -7.94
N ALA A 253 -3.31 28.46 -7.92
CA ALA A 253 -4.14 28.05 -9.05
C ALA A 253 -5.64 28.15 -8.72
N ARG A 254 -6.47 28.08 -9.75
CA ARG A 254 -7.94 28.06 -9.67
C ARG A 254 -8.45 26.78 -10.30
N VAL A 255 -9.28 26.03 -9.58
CA VAL A 255 -10.00 24.89 -10.18
C VAL A 255 -11.23 25.45 -10.90
N VAL A 256 -11.33 25.18 -12.19
CA VAL A 256 -12.40 25.67 -13.06
C VAL A 256 -13.51 24.64 -13.17
N LEU A 257 -13.16 23.36 -13.17
CA LEU A 257 -14.10 22.26 -13.32
C LEU A 257 -13.55 21.01 -12.63
N SER A 258 -14.42 20.27 -11.94
CA SER A 258 -14.13 18.97 -11.35
C SER A 258 -15.14 17.95 -11.85
N LEU A 259 -14.65 16.92 -12.55
CA LEU A 259 -15.46 15.81 -13.04
C LEU A 259 -14.99 14.53 -12.39
N ARG A 260 -15.92 13.63 -12.09
CA ARG A 260 -15.64 12.31 -11.54
C ARG A 260 -16.31 11.27 -12.42
N MET A 261 -15.53 10.27 -12.81
CA MET A 261 -16.03 9.11 -13.55
C MET A 261 -16.08 7.92 -12.60
N ASP A 262 -17.26 7.32 -12.47
CA ASP A 262 -17.48 6.11 -11.68
C ASP A 262 -16.76 4.89 -12.29
N LYS A 263 -16.76 3.76 -11.58
CA LYS A 263 -16.01 2.55 -11.95
C LYS A 263 -16.40 2.08 -13.36
N GLY A 264 -15.44 2.01 -14.29
CA GLY A 264 -15.66 1.45 -15.64
C GLY A 264 -14.78 2.01 -16.76
N GLY A 265 -14.35 3.27 -16.68
CA GLY A 265 -13.63 3.94 -17.79
C GLY A 265 -12.25 3.35 -18.17
N TYR A 266 -11.60 2.64 -17.25
CA TYR A 266 -10.33 1.94 -17.48
C TYR A 266 -10.49 0.42 -17.58
N ALA A 267 -11.71 -0.13 -17.61
CA ALA A 267 -11.95 -1.56 -17.45
C ALA A 267 -11.23 -2.41 -18.52
N LYS A 268 -11.20 -1.94 -19.77
CA LYS A 268 -10.48 -2.57 -20.88
C LYS A 268 -8.95 -2.37 -20.84
N HIS A 269 -8.50 -1.33 -20.13
CA HIS A 269 -7.09 -1.01 -19.86
C HIS A 269 -6.61 -1.62 -18.52
N GLY A 270 -7.38 -2.53 -17.92
CA GLY A 270 -6.94 -3.35 -16.78
C GLY A 270 -7.29 -2.87 -15.38
N THR A 271 -8.02 -1.74 -15.20
CA THR A 271 -8.46 -1.27 -13.87
C THR A 271 -9.90 -0.72 -13.84
N GLY A 272 -10.63 -0.96 -12.75
CA GLY A 272 -11.97 -0.42 -12.51
C GLY A 272 -12.00 0.80 -11.59
N ILE A 273 -10.89 1.52 -11.46
CA ILE A 273 -10.71 2.57 -10.46
C ILE A 273 -11.42 3.85 -10.92
N ALA A 274 -12.14 4.51 -10.01
CA ALA A 274 -12.73 5.81 -10.28
C ALA A 274 -11.63 6.86 -10.48
N VAL A 275 -11.84 7.79 -11.41
CA VAL A 275 -10.88 8.86 -11.70
C VAL A 275 -11.56 10.22 -11.66
N ARG A 276 -10.75 11.26 -11.45
CA ARG A 276 -11.19 12.65 -11.42
C ARG A 276 -10.50 13.44 -12.51
N VAL A 277 -11.26 14.16 -13.33
CA VAL A 277 -10.71 15.09 -14.31
C VAL A 277 -10.83 16.50 -13.75
N LEU A 278 -9.69 17.14 -13.52
CA LEU A 278 -9.62 18.52 -13.03
C LEU A 278 -9.18 19.45 -14.16
N VAL A 279 -9.92 20.54 -14.35
CA VAL A 279 -9.52 21.66 -15.21
C VAL A 279 -9.04 22.79 -14.31
N ILE A 280 -7.78 23.19 -14.46
CA ILE A 280 -7.09 24.09 -13.54
C ILE A 280 -6.45 25.22 -14.34
N ASP A 281 -6.68 26.46 -13.96
CA ASP A 281 -5.98 27.62 -14.50
C ASP A 281 -4.87 28.06 -13.52
N ARG A 282 -3.67 28.38 -14.01
CA ARG A 282 -2.58 28.96 -13.21
C ARG A 282 -2.81 30.44 -12.95
N VAL A 283 -3.86 30.73 -12.19
CA VAL A 283 -4.19 32.05 -11.65
C VAL A 283 -4.69 31.87 -10.20
N PRO A 284 -4.43 32.83 -9.30
CA PRO A 284 -5.03 32.80 -7.98
C PRO A 284 -6.56 32.77 -8.09
N GLY A 285 -7.22 31.86 -7.37
CA GLY A 285 -8.67 31.76 -7.35
C GLY A 285 -9.15 30.63 -6.47
N ASP A 286 -10.46 30.37 -6.55
CA ASP A 286 -11.09 29.31 -5.78
C ASP A 286 -10.68 27.92 -6.29
N ILE A 287 -10.55 26.99 -5.36
CA ILE A 287 -10.27 25.57 -5.61
C ILE A 287 -11.44 24.67 -5.20
N GLY A 288 -12.46 25.21 -4.52
CA GLY A 288 -13.65 24.52 -4.05
C GLY A 288 -14.79 24.54 -5.07
N VAL A 289 -14.68 23.76 -6.14
CA VAL A 289 -15.78 23.60 -7.12
C VAL A 289 -16.60 22.33 -6.87
N SER A 290 -17.89 22.38 -7.21
CA SER A 290 -18.74 21.19 -7.22
C SER A 290 -18.22 20.16 -8.22
N THR A 291 -18.41 18.87 -7.90
CA THR A 291 -17.97 17.78 -8.77
C THR A 291 -19.16 17.19 -9.50
N ILE A 292 -19.08 17.09 -10.83
CA ILE A 292 -20.06 16.38 -11.65
C ILE A 292 -19.64 14.90 -11.73
N ASN A 293 -20.51 13.99 -11.28
CA ASN A 293 -20.25 12.55 -11.27
C ASN A 293 -21.11 11.79 -12.30
N ARG A 294 -20.51 10.94 -13.13
CA ARG A 294 -21.21 10.12 -14.15
C ARG A 294 -20.52 8.76 -14.40
N GLY A 295 -21.21 7.85 -15.08
CA GLY A 295 -20.74 6.48 -15.35
C GLY A 295 -19.86 6.33 -16.60
N SER A 296 -19.97 7.26 -17.55
CA SER A 296 -19.23 7.21 -18.83
C SER A 296 -18.67 8.57 -19.26
N VAL A 297 -17.76 8.58 -20.23
CA VAL A 297 -17.20 9.82 -20.79
C VAL A 297 -18.28 10.56 -21.58
N GLY A 298 -19.12 9.82 -22.32
CA GLY A 298 -20.27 10.38 -23.03
C GLY A 298 -21.25 11.10 -22.09
N GLU A 299 -21.57 10.51 -20.93
CA GLU A 299 -22.43 11.14 -19.93
C GLU A 299 -21.78 12.37 -19.28
N LEU A 300 -20.46 12.33 -19.02
CA LEU A 300 -19.72 13.50 -18.53
C LEU A 300 -19.78 14.63 -19.56
N PHE A 301 -19.55 14.34 -20.83
CA PHE A 301 -19.63 15.32 -21.91
C PHE A 301 -21.06 15.90 -22.04
N ALA A 302 -22.08 15.05 -22.01
CA ALA A 302 -23.48 15.49 -22.07
C ALA A 302 -23.88 16.39 -20.88
N ALA A 303 -23.23 16.23 -19.72
CA ALA A 303 -23.44 17.07 -18.55
C ALA A 303 -22.71 18.44 -18.62
N LEU A 304 -21.95 18.71 -19.69
CA LEU A 304 -21.18 19.93 -19.88
C LEU A 304 -21.79 20.80 -20.98
N PRO A 305 -22.76 21.69 -20.64
CA PRO A 305 -23.38 22.55 -21.65
C PRO A 305 -22.39 23.56 -22.23
N ILE A 306 -21.43 24.05 -21.44
CA ILE A 306 -20.40 25.01 -21.86
C ILE A 306 -19.09 24.71 -21.12
N VAL A 307 -17.99 24.57 -21.87
CA VAL A 307 -16.64 24.52 -21.29
C VAL A 307 -16.14 25.93 -21.00
N PRO A 308 -15.75 26.27 -19.76
CA PRO A 308 -15.30 27.61 -19.41
C PRO A 308 -14.08 28.08 -20.21
N LEU A 309 -14.05 29.37 -20.56
CA LEU A 309 -12.92 30.00 -21.24
C LEU A 309 -11.64 29.92 -20.39
N ARG A 310 -10.49 29.96 -21.05
CA ARG A 310 -9.18 30.00 -20.38
C ARG A 310 -8.92 31.37 -19.77
N ALA A 311 -8.12 31.39 -18.71
CA ALA A 311 -7.52 32.63 -18.24
C ALA A 311 -6.59 33.22 -19.31
N THR A 312 -6.38 34.54 -19.27
CA THR A 312 -5.45 35.23 -20.17
C THR A 312 -4.02 34.88 -19.79
N LEU A 313 -3.23 34.42 -20.76
CA LEU A 313 -1.79 34.18 -20.59
C LEU A 313 -1.08 35.48 -20.23
N ARG A 314 -0.09 35.38 -19.35
CA ARG A 314 0.82 36.49 -19.02
C ARG A 314 2.24 36.07 -19.31
N ASP A 315 3.02 36.99 -19.87
CA ASP A 315 4.45 36.76 -20.06
C ASP A 315 5.12 36.46 -18.72
N ALA A 316 6.03 35.49 -18.74
CA ALA A 316 6.90 35.21 -17.60
C ALA A 316 7.94 36.34 -17.49
N THR A 317 7.55 37.53 -17.05
CA THR A 317 8.53 38.57 -16.68
C THR A 317 9.48 38.00 -15.65
N GLN A 318 10.79 38.17 -15.90
CA GLN A 318 11.89 37.71 -15.05
C GLN A 318 11.54 37.88 -13.57
N ALA A 319 11.64 36.79 -12.81
CA ALA A 319 11.55 36.83 -11.36
C ALA A 319 12.49 37.93 -10.84
N GLY A 320 11.93 38.88 -10.08
CA GLY A 320 12.70 39.95 -9.47
C GLY A 320 13.90 39.39 -8.70
N ALA A 321 15.04 40.06 -8.84
CA ALA A 321 16.33 39.69 -8.27
C ALA A 321 16.24 39.26 -6.79
N PRO A 322 17.07 38.29 -6.35
CA PRO A 322 17.10 37.89 -4.96
C PRO A 322 17.56 39.08 -4.10
N ARG A 323 16.71 39.51 -3.17
CA ARG A 323 17.09 40.53 -2.18
C ARG A 323 18.18 39.96 -1.25
N PRO A 324 19.25 40.72 -0.96
CA PRO A 324 20.31 40.24 -0.10
C PRO A 324 19.82 40.13 1.35
N LYS A 325 20.30 39.09 2.04
CA LYS A 325 20.16 38.95 3.49
C LYS A 325 20.94 40.08 4.15
N LEU A 326 20.27 40.92 4.94
CA LEU A 326 20.92 41.91 5.79
C LEU A 326 20.65 41.63 7.27
N SER A 327 21.75 41.25 7.91
CA SER A 327 22.23 41.60 9.25
C SER A 327 21.25 41.95 10.37
N LEU A 328 21.50 41.28 11.49
CA LEU A 328 21.29 41.70 12.87
C LEU A 328 21.45 43.22 13.10
N PHE A 329 20.67 43.72 14.06
CA PHE A 329 20.63 45.08 14.62
C PHE A 329 19.82 46.12 13.82
N ARG A 330 18.58 46.42 14.26
CA ARG A 330 18.26 47.62 15.09
C ARG A 330 16.77 48.03 15.04
N SER A 331 16.23 48.24 16.24
CA SER A 331 15.12 49.12 16.65
C SER A 331 13.75 49.05 15.95
N VAL A 332 12.81 48.53 16.71
CA VAL A 332 11.36 48.61 16.57
C VAL A 332 10.87 50.06 16.60
N LYS A 333 10.04 50.44 15.62
CA LYS A 333 8.93 51.38 15.84
C LYS A 333 7.64 50.74 15.33
N THR A 334 6.73 50.52 16.27
CA THR A 334 5.42 49.88 16.16
C THR A 334 4.40 50.79 15.49
N GLY A 335 3.75 50.28 14.43
CA GLY A 335 2.39 50.68 14.05
C GLY A 335 1.40 49.61 14.55
N PRO A 336 0.12 49.93 14.80
CA PRO A 336 -0.79 49.01 15.47
C PRO A 336 -1.05 47.80 14.57
N ALA A 337 -0.65 46.63 15.05
CA ALA A 337 -0.99 45.36 14.41
C ALA A 337 -2.49 45.14 14.52
N ARG A 338 -3.14 44.85 13.38
CA ARG A 338 -4.43 44.17 13.36
C ARG A 338 -4.30 42.89 14.21
N PRO A 339 -5.33 42.47 14.96
CA PRO A 339 -5.26 41.25 15.74
C PRO A 339 -5.06 40.08 14.77
N VAL A 340 -3.81 39.67 14.61
CA VAL A 340 -3.48 38.33 14.18
C VAL A 340 -4.06 37.48 15.30
N ILE A 341 -5.05 36.65 14.99
CA ILE A 341 -5.35 35.51 15.83
C ILE A 341 -4.10 34.65 15.75
N VAL A 342 -3.16 34.92 16.66
CA VAL A 342 -2.09 34.02 16.98
C VAL A 342 -2.81 32.83 17.58
N ARG A 343 -3.14 31.84 16.76
CA ARG A 343 -3.24 30.49 17.30
C ARG A 343 -1.87 30.26 17.89
N ALA A 344 -1.82 30.19 19.22
CA ALA A 344 -0.62 29.78 19.94
C ALA A 344 -0.06 28.57 19.19
N ALA A 345 1.28 28.52 19.02
CA ALA A 345 1.91 27.28 18.61
C ALA A 345 1.34 26.20 19.52
N GLN A 346 0.56 25.26 18.97
CA GLN A 346 0.04 24.17 19.78
C GLN A 346 1.27 23.36 20.19
N THR A 347 1.64 23.51 21.46
CA THR A 347 2.67 22.73 22.12
C THR A 347 2.22 21.27 22.04
N ASN A 348 2.96 20.43 21.31
CA ASN A 348 2.81 18.98 21.41
C ASN A 348 3.67 18.50 22.56
N ASP A 349 3.28 18.87 23.78
CA ASP A 349 3.97 18.38 24.97
C ASP A 349 3.79 16.87 25.04
N VAL A 350 4.89 16.17 25.33
CA VAL A 350 4.85 14.76 25.68
C VAL A 350 4.42 14.69 27.14
N ARG A 351 3.24 14.12 27.39
CA ARG A 351 2.63 14.06 28.72
C ARG A 351 2.27 12.63 29.09
N PRO A 352 2.24 12.30 30.39
CA PRO A 352 1.65 11.05 30.86
C PRO A 352 0.19 10.96 30.40
N VAL A 353 -0.20 9.83 29.83
CA VAL A 353 -1.60 9.56 29.47
C VAL A 353 -2.36 9.30 30.78
N ALA A 354 -3.08 10.32 31.26
CA ALA A 354 -3.84 10.20 32.50
C ALA A 354 -5.03 9.25 32.32
N TYR A 355 -5.18 8.31 33.26
CA TYR A 355 -6.33 7.41 33.34
C TYR A 355 -6.66 7.12 34.81
N GLU A 356 -7.92 6.80 35.08
CA GLU A 356 -8.39 6.32 36.38
C GLU A 356 -8.41 4.79 36.39
N VAL A 357 -7.91 4.18 37.47
CA VAL A 357 -8.04 2.74 37.72
C VAL A 357 -9.27 2.48 38.56
N LEU A 358 -10.21 1.71 38.01
CA LEU A 358 -11.44 1.37 38.71
C LEU A 358 -11.18 0.36 39.84
N ALA A 359 -11.64 0.69 41.04
CA ALA A 359 -11.55 -0.18 42.21
C ALA A 359 -12.34 -1.48 41.99
N GLU A 360 -13.60 -1.33 41.58
CA GLU A 360 -14.49 -2.37 41.07
C GLU A 360 -14.42 -2.40 39.54
N PRO A 361 -14.30 -3.56 38.90
CA PRO A 361 -14.26 -3.64 37.44
C PRO A 361 -15.56 -3.10 36.83
N ALA A 362 -15.47 -2.49 35.65
CA ALA A 362 -16.64 -2.11 34.88
C ALA A 362 -17.44 -3.38 34.55
N ALA A 363 -18.77 -3.34 34.72
CA ALA A 363 -19.61 -4.49 34.41
C ALA A 363 -19.42 -4.95 32.96
N MET A 364 -19.68 -6.22 32.68
CA MET A 364 -19.67 -6.75 31.32
C MET A 364 -20.61 -5.92 30.42
N GLY A 365 -20.20 -5.65 29.18
CA GLY A 365 -21.04 -5.01 28.17
C GLY A 365 -22.27 -5.87 27.81
N GLU A 366 -23.20 -5.30 27.05
CA GLU A 366 -24.39 -6.03 26.61
C GLU A 366 -23.97 -7.25 25.79
N GLN A 367 -24.41 -8.44 26.20
CA GLN A 367 -24.10 -9.68 25.50
C GLN A 367 -25.14 -9.96 24.41
N ARG A 368 -24.66 -10.21 23.19
CA ARG A 368 -25.49 -10.64 22.05
C ARG A 368 -24.86 -11.89 21.42
N GLY A 369 -25.52 -13.03 21.63
CA GLY A 369 -24.98 -14.33 21.23
C GLY A 369 -23.69 -14.67 21.99
N VAL A 370 -22.63 -14.98 21.25
CA VAL A 370 -21.30 -15.33 21.81
C VAL A 370 -20.38 -14.13 22.03
N TYR A 371 -20.85 -12.91 21.75
CA TYR A 371 -20.08 -11.68 21.87
C TYR A 371 -20.70 -10.73 22.89
N ALA A 372 -19.87 -9.90 23.51
CA ALA A 372 -20.28 -8.79 24.38
C ALA A 372 -19.65 -7.48 23.92
N ASP A 373 -20.37 -6.37 24.08
CA ASP A 373 -19.88 -5.03 23.75
C ASP A 373 -18.61 -4.70 24.53
N TYR A 374 -17.58 -4.26 23.82
CA TYR A 374 -16.27 -4.07 24.42
C TYR A 374 -16.15 -2.70 25.10
N ARG A 375 -15.66 -2.73 26.34
CA ARG A 375 -15.12 -1.56 27.02
C ARG A 375 -13.94 -1.97 27.92
N PRO A 376 -12.97 -1.08 28.15
CA PRO A 376 -11.94 -1.32 29.15
C PRO A 376 -12.55 -1.69 30.51
N SER A 377 -12.10 -2.79 31.12
CA SER A 377 -12.67 -3.28 32.39
C SER A 377 -12.11 -2.57 33.62
N ARG A 378 -10.88 -2.05 33.54
CA ARG A 378 -10.17 -1.45 34.68
C ARG A 378 -9.73 0.00 34.50
N VAL A 379 -9.69 0.51 33.27
CA VAL A 379 -9.14 1.85 32.99
C VAL A 379 -10.19 2.76 32.38
N VAL A 380 -10.29 3.98 32.90
CA VAL A 380 -11.12 5.05 32.31
C VAL A 380 -10.20 6.17 31.88
N ILE A 381 -10.18 6.44 30.57
CA ILE A 381 -9.34 7.47 29.96
C ILE A 381 -10.27 8.61 29.54
N ALA A 382 -10.49 9.58 30.44
CA ALA A 382 -11.56 10.58 30.31
C ALA A 382 -11.50 11.40 29.00
N GLU A 383 -10.30 11.69 28.50
CA GLU A 383 -10.09 12.47 27.27
C GLU A 383 -10.13 11.62 25.99
N ALA A 384 -10.06 10.29 26.11
CA ALA A 384 -10.05 9.40 24.96
C ALA A 384 -11.48 9.21 24.40
N GLY A 385 -11.58 9.18 23.07
CA GLY A 385 -12.82 8.82 22.40
C GLY A 385 -13.04 7.31 22.34
N GLU A 386 -14.29 6.92 22.08
CA GLU A 386 -14.62 5.54 21.69
C GLU A 386 -13.94 5.17 20.35
N HIS A 387 -13.81 3.87 20.10
CA HIS A 387 -13.27 3.40 18.83
C HIS A 387 -14.24 3.75 17.67
N PRO A 388 -13.75 4.22 16.50
CA PRO A 388 -14.62 4.67 15.40
C PRO A 388 -15.59 3.61 14.87
N THR A 389 -15.27 2.33 15.08
CA THR A 389 -16.15 1.20 14.78
C THR A 389 -16.42 0.45 16.07
N HIS A 390 -17.68 0.07 16.28
CA HIS A 390 -18.09 -0.64 17.49
C HIS A 390 -17.29 -1.93 17.67
N LEU A 391 -16.70 -2.09 18.86
CA LEU A 391 -15.87 -3.23 19.20
C LEU A 391 -16.65 -4.19 20.11
N VAL A 392 -16.40 -5.47 19.92
CA VAL A 392 -16.90 -6.57 20.76
C VAL A 392 -15.75 -7.47 21.16
N GLU A 393 -15.91 -8.22 22.23
CA GLU A 393 -15.06 -9.37 22.57
C GLU A 393 -15.94 -10.61 22.81
N SER A 394 -15.34 -11.80 22.89
CA SER A 394 -16.12 -13.01 23.20
C SER A 394 -16.68 -12.93 24.62
N ALA A 395 -17.86 -13.49 24.85
CA ALA A 395 -18.47 -13.49 26.18
C ALA A 395 -17.58 -14.17 27.24
N ALA A 396 -16.82 -15.20 26.84
CA ALA A 396 -15.83 -15.85 27.69
C ALA A 396 -14.71 -14.89 28.12
N MET A 397 -14.21 -14.05 27.21
CA MET A 397 -13.20 -13.04 27.52
C MET A 397 -13.80 -11.90 28.34
N ALA A 398 -15.01 -11.44 28.01
CA ALA A 398 -15.71 -10.37 28.73
C ALA A 398 -16.03 -10.74 30.20
N SER A 399 -16.13 -12.03 30.51
CA SER A 399 -16.33 -12.55 31.88
C SER A 399 -15.11 -12.46 32.78
N ILE A 400 -13.94 -12.10 32.22
CA ILE A 400 -12.68 -11.98 32.94
C ILE A 400 -12.23 -10.54 32.94
N ASP A 401 -11.93 -10.02 34.13
CA ASP A 401 -11.39 -8.69 34.30
C ASP A 401 -9.89 -8.67 34.02
N ALA A 402 -9.42 -7.59 33.39
CA ALA A 402 -8.00 -7.32 33.34
C ALA A 402 -7.48 -6.92 34.75
N PRO A 403 -6.17 -7.05 35.03
CA PRO A 403 -5.60 -6.62 36.31
C PRO A 403 -5.52 -5.10 36.38
N LYS A 404 -5.36 -4.55 37.59
CA LYS A 404 -5.15 -3.10 37.78
C LYS A 404 -3.75 -2.70 37.26
N PRO A 405 -3.63 -1.85 36.22
CA PRO A 405 -2.34 -1.46 35.70
C PRO A 405 -1.75 -0.28 36.47
N ASN A 406 -0.43 -0.26 36.61
CA ASN A 406 0.34 0.83 37.20
C ASN A 406 1.13 1.62 36.14
N TYR A 407 1.33 1.04 34.96
CA TYR A 407 2.09 1.63 33.88
C TYR A 407 1.38 2.82 33.24
N VAL A 408 2.07 3.96 33.20
CA VAL A 408 1.58 5.18 32.56
C VAL A 408 2.34 5.44 31.24
N PRO A 409 1.67 5.35 30.08
CA PRO A 409 2.26 5.72 28.80
C PRO A 409 2.60 7.22 28.74
N SER A 410 3.62 7.58 27.98
CA SER A 410 4.05 8.94 27.72
C SER A 410 3.92 9.23 26.23
N LEU A 411 2.89 9.99 25.85
CA LEU A 411 2.55 10.25 24.45
C LEU A 411 2.37 11.77 24.24
N PRO A 412 2.45 12.26 22.99
CA PRO A 412 2.09 13.64 22.69
C PRO A 412 0.63 13.88 23.10
N GLU A 413 0.35 15.01 23.77
CA GLU A 413 -1.00 15.36 24.27
C GLU A 413 -2.09 15.23 23.19
N ARG A 414 -1.77 15.60 21.95
CA ARG A 414 -2.68 15.47 20.79
C ARG A 414 -3.11 14.03 20.49
N THR A 415 -2.32 13.03 20.86
CA THR A 415 -2.64 11.63 20.55
C THR A 415 -3.92 11.18 21.24
N VAL A 416 -4.17 11.72 22.44
CA VAL A 416 -5.38 11.49 23.23
C VAL A 416 -6.43 12.56 22.91
N THR A 417 -6.08 13.84 23.07
CA THR A 417 -7.03 14.96 22.97
C THR A 417 -7.63 15.15 21.57
N ALA A 418 -6.85 14.88 20.51
CA ALA A 418 -7.34 14.87 19.12
C ALA A 418 -7.87 13.49 18.68
N ARG A 419 -7.98 12.53 19.60
CA ARG A 419 -8.55 11.19 19.39
C ARG A 419 -7.88 10.41 18.26
N LEU A 420 -6.54 10.53 18.16
CA LEU A 420 -5.76 9.73 17.20
C LEU A 420 -5.72 8.25 17.61
N LEU A 421 -5.83 7.99 18.92
CA LEU A 421 -6.04 6.67 19.50
C LEU A 421 -7.36 6.65 20.27
N SER A 422 -8.12 5.56 20.13
CA SER A 422 -9.31 5.32 20.97
C SER A 422 -8.93 4.83 22.37
N ALA A 423 -9.88 4.84 23.30
CA ALA A 423 -9.69 4.28 24.63
C ALA A 423 -9.20 2.82 24.60
N ALA A 424 -9.78 1.98 23.73
CA ALA A 424 -9.34 0.59 23.54
C ALA A 424 -7.89 0.52 23.02
N GLN A 425 -7.51 1.37 22.07
CA GLN A 425 -6.14 1.37 21.54
C GLN A 425 -5.12 1.85 22.58
N LEU A 426 -5.48 2.82 23.42
CA LEU A 426 -4.65 3.28 24.54
C LEU A 426 -4.53 2.22 25.64
N GLU A 427 -5.59 1.47 25.92
CA GLU A 427 -5.57 0.34 26.85
C GLU A 427 -4.51 -0.71 26.45
N THR A 428 -4.32 -0.95 25.15
CA THR A 428 -3.23 -1.81 24.67
C THR A 428 -1.85 -1.26 25.04
N VAL A 429 -1.63 0.04 24.92
CA VAL A 429 -0.34 0.66 25.29
C VAL A 429 -0.09 0.55 26.79
N ILE A 430 -1.14 0.72 27.60
CA ILE A 430 -1.09 0.56 29.06
C ILE A 430 -0.69 -0.87 29.44
N TYR A 431 -1.41 -1.89 28.95
CA TYR A 431 -1.15 -3.27 29.33
C TYR A 431 0.12 -3.85 28.70
N ALA A 432 0.48 -3.44 27.48
CA ALA A 432 1.78 -3.79 26.90
C ALA A 432 2.93 -3.24 27.76
N GLY A 433 2.83 -1.98 28.19
CA GLY A 433 3.80 -1.37 29.10
C GLY A 433 3.85 -2.04 30.48
N GLU A 434 2.69 -2.39 31.05
CA GLU A 434 2.61 -3.15 32.31
C GLU A 434 3.32 -4.49 32.17
N ALA A 435 3.04 -5.25 31.10
CA ALA A 435 3.73 -6.51 30.82
C ALA A 435 5.25 -6.33 30.71
N TRP A 436 5.72 -5.26 30.05
CA TRP A 436 7.14 -4.96 29.88
C TRP A 436 7.85 -4.46 31.15
N SER A 437 7.11 -4.09 32.20
CA SER A 437 7.68 -3.72 33.49
C SER A 437 8.05 -4.91 34.39
N ARG A 438 7.69 -6.14 33.98
CA ARG A 438 8.03 -7.38 34.68
C ARG A 438 8.91 -8.30 33.84
N ASP A 439 9.52 -9.24 34.53
CA ASP A 439 10.33 -10.30 33.95
C ASP A 439 9.62 -11.65 34.08
N LEU A 440 9.96 -12.58 33.19
CA LEU A 440 9.62 -14.00 33.35
C LEU A 440 10.16 -14.51 34.68
N HIS A 441 9.45 -15.45 35.30
CA HIS A 441 9.89 -16.06 36.54
C HIS A 441 11.14 -16.91 36.31
N GLY A 442 12.19 -16.68 37.10
CA GLY A 442 13.48 -17.36 36.98
C GLY A 442 14.50 -16.60 36.12
N ARG A 443 15.64 -17.25 35.90
CA ARG A 443 16.75 -16.76 35.08
C ARG A 443 17.08 -17.81 34.02
N PHE A 444 17.53 -17.36 32.86
CA PHE A 444 17.71 -18.24 31.72
C PHE A 444 19.01 -17.98 30.98
N SER A 445 19.62 -19.05 30.50
CA SER A 445 20.62 -19.00 29.44
C SER A 445 20.00 -19.44 28.11
N HIS A 446 20.52 -18.87 27.02
CA HIS A 446 20.14 -19.22 25.66
C HIS A 446 21.32 -19.95 25.01
N PRO A 447 21.28 -21.28 24.90
CA PRO A 447 22.27 -22.02 24.11
C PRO A 447 22.20 -21.58 22.65
N ALA A 448 23.37 -21.34 22.04
CA ALA A 448 23.45 -20.81 20.68
C ALA A 448 22.70 -21.70 19.69
N GLY A 449 21.70 -21.13 19.00
CA GLY A 449 20.91 -21.81 17.98
C GLY A 449 19.73 -22.63 18.51
N GLU A 450 19.51 -22.69 19.82
CA GLU A 450 18.37 -23.39 20.41
C GLU A 450 17.18 -22.45 20.65
N VAL A 451 15.98 -22.91 20.25
CA VAL A 451 14.74 -22.13 20.46
C VAL A 451 14.24 -22.17 21.91
N ALA A 452 14.68 -23.16 22.70
CA ALA A 452 14.31 -23.30 24.10
C ALA A 452 15.24 -22.48 24.99
N LEU A 453 14.64 -21.74 25.94
CA LEU A 453 15.40 -21.13 27.03
C LEU A 453 15.67 -22.19 28.10
N LYS A 454 16.91 -22.23 28.61
CA LYS A 454 17.30 -23.13 29.68
C LYS A 454 17.31 -22.37 31.00
N GLU A 455 16.64 -22.89 32.02
CA GLU A 455 16.73 -22.34 33.37
C GLU A 455 18.19 -22.39 33.86
N ASP A 456 18.67 -21.24 34.32
CA ASP A 456 20.05 -21.03 34.72
C ASP A 456 20.09 -19.98 35.84
N PRO A 457 20.43 -20.36 37.09
CA PRO A 457 20.51 -19.42 38.20
C PRO A 457 21.46 -18.25 37.97
N GLU A 458 22.50 -18.43 37.15
CA GLU A 458 23.47 -17.38 36.78
C GLU A 458 23.13 -16.72 35.43
N GLY A 459 22.00 -17.11 34.84
CA GLY A 459 21.51 -16.60 33.57
C GLY A 459 20.93 -15.20 33.63
N GLN A 460 20.40 -14.76 32.49
CA GLN A 460 19.84 -13.43 32.31
C GLN A 460 18.34 -13.40 32.65
N LEU A 461 17.85 -12.21 33.01
CA LEU A 461 16.43 -11.96 33.16
C LEU A 461 15.80 -11.67 31.80
N TYR A 462 14.70 -12.34 31.52
CA TYR A 462 13.96 -12.21 30.27
C TYR A 462 12.71 -11.38 30.51
N ARG A 463 12.60 -10.23 29.85
CA ARG A 463 11.40 -9.38 29.94
C ARG A 463 10.17 -10.14 29.43
N THR A 464 9.04 -9.99 30.12
CA THR A 464 7.76 -10.56 29.71
C THR A 464 7.24 -9.85 28.45
N GLY A 465 6.57 -10.57 27.56
CA GLY A 465 5.98 -10.04 26.33
C GLY A 465 4.49 -9.75 26.48
N PHE A 466 3.89 -9.16 25.45
CA PHE A 466 2.44 -8.89 25.40
C PHE A 466 1.85 -9.40 24.09
N PHE A 467 0.63 -9.94 24.13
CA PHE A 467 -0.06 -10.48 22.97
C PHE A 467 -1.30 -9.64 22.63
N LEU A 468 -1.26 -9.02 21.46
CA LEU A 468 -2.36 -8.28 20.85
C LEU A 468 -3.15 -9.18 19.89
N GLY A 469 -4.25 -9.71 20.38
CA GLY A 469 -5.18 -10.63 19.72
C GLY A 469 -6.30 -9.96 18.91
N ASP A 470 -6.23 -8.66 18.70
CA ASP A 470 -7.29 -7.89 18.03
C ASP A 470 -7.57 -8.38 16.60
N GLY A 471 -8.84 -8.46 16.24
CA GLY A 471 -9.33 -8.72 14.90
C GLY A 471 -8.96 -7.63 13.90
N THR A 472 -9.15 -7.93 12.62
CA THR A 472 -8.97 -6.94 11.55
C THR A 472 -9.90 -5.75 11.75
N GLY A 473 -9.38 -4.53 11.59
CA GLY A 473 -10.16 -3.29 11.73
C GLY A 473 -10.11 -2.63 13.11
N ALA A 474 -9.65 -3.30 14.17
CA ALA A 474 -9.42 -2.68 15.49
C ALA A 474 -8.15 -1.79 15.55
N GLY A 475 -7.35 -1.79 14.47
CA GLY A 475 -6.19 -0.91 14.31
C GLY A 475 -4.89 -1.44 14.94
N LYS A 476 -4.61 -2.74 14.87
CA LYS A 476 -3.38 -3.37 15.39
C LYS A 476 -2.09 -2.64 15.03
N GLY A 477 -1.91 -2.25 13.76
CA GLY A 477 -0.73 -1.51 13.31
C GLY A 477 -0.58 -0.16 14.03
N ARG A 478 -1.69 0.57 14.25
CA ARG A 478 -1.68 1.82 15.02
C ARG A 478 -1.39 1.61 16.50
N GLN A 479 -1.85 0.50 17.08
CA GLN A 479 -1.53 0.12 18.46
C GLN A 479 -0.05 -0.24 18.61
N ALA A 480 0.50 -1.03 17.68
CA ALA A 480 1.92 -1.35 17.63
C ALA A 480 2.79 -0.09 17.49
N ALA A 481 2.41 0.82 16.58
CA ALA A 481 3.04 2.12 16.42
C ALA A 481 2.97 2.95 17.72
N ALA A 482 1.84 2.94 18.44
CA ALA A 482 1.69 3.67 19.70
C ALA A 482 2.59 3.11 20.81
N CYS A 483 2.74 1.79 20.89
CA CYS A 483 3.68 1.16 21.82
C CYS A 483 5.14 1.50 21.48
N ILE A 484 5.49 1.56 20.19
CA ILE A 484 6.80 2.05 19.76
C ILE A 484 6.97 3.52 20.15
N LEU A 485 5.96 4.37 19.92
CA LEU A 485 6.04 5.81 20.18
C LEU A 485 6.24 6.12 21.67
N ASP A 486 5.53 5.41 22.55
CA ASP A 486 5.71 5.51 24.00
C ASP A 486 7.17 5.25 24.40
N GLN A 487 7.75 4.15 23.90
CA GLN A 487 9.14 3.79 24.16
C GLN A 487 10.15 4.71 23.47
N TRP A 488 9.82 5.19 22.27
CA TRP A 488 10.56 6.20 21.53
C TRP A 488 10.72 7.44 22.42
N LEU A 489 9.60 7.99 22.91
CA LEU A 489 9.61 9.21 23.72
C LEU A 489 10.29 9.04 25.08
N LYS A 490 10.42 7.80 25.58
CA LYS A 490 11.20 7.44 26.77
C LYS A 490 12.70 7.23 26.51
N GLY A 491 13.17 7.49 25.29
CA GLY A 491 14.60 7.49 24.93
C GLY A 491 15.10 6.21 24.28
N ASN A 492 14.28 5.16 24.16
CA ASN A 492 14.65 3.99 23.37
C ASN A 492 14.50 4.36 21.89
N ARG A 493 15.58 4.48 21.13
CA ARG A 493 15.55 5.01 19.75
C ARG A 493 15.73 3.95 18.68
N ARG A 494 15.90 2.69 19.04
CA ARG A 494 16.02 1.55 18.11
C ARG A 494 14.85 0.60 18.36
N HIS A 495 14.09 0.29 17.31
CA HIS A 495 12.97 -0.66 17.36
C HIS A 495 13.02 -1.57 16.14
N ILE A 496 12.33 -2.71 16.22
CA ILE A 496 12.25 -3.68 15.12
C ILE A 496 10.77 -3.96 14.86
N TRP A 497 10.34 -3.80 13.62
CA TRP A 497 8.99 -4.13 13.16
C TRP A 497 9.07 -5.23 12.13
N ILE A 498 8.67 -6.43 12.52
CA ILE A 498 8.63 -7.61 11.64
C ILE A 498 7.20 -7.78 11.13
N SER A 499 7.03 -7.93 9.83
CA SER A 499 5.71 -8.11 9.21
C SER A 499 5.77 -9.09 8.04
N LYS A 500 4.62 -9.44 7.47
CA LYS A 500 4.46 -10.53 6.49
C LYS A 500 5.35 -10.38 5.25
N ASN A 501 5.41 -9.18 4.67
CA ASN A 501 6.10 -8.94 3.42
C ASN A 501 6.55 -7.46 3.30
N ALA A 502 7.41 -7.18 2.32
CA ALA A 502 7.95 -5.83 2.10
C ALA A 502 6.87 -4.76 1.81
N PRO A 503 5.77 -5.04 1.05
CA PRO A 503 4.70 -4.06 0.84
C PRO A 503 4.05 -3.51 2.11
N LEU A 504 4.01 -4.28 3.22
CA LEU A 504 3.44 -3.80 4.49
C LEU A 504 4.28 -2.71 5.18
N LEU A 505 5.43 -2.33 4.60
CA LEU A 505 6.19 -1.15 5.03
C LEU A 505 5.32 0.12 4.96
N GLU A 506 4.48 0.24 3.94
CA GLU A 506 3.60 1.41 3.79
C GLU A 506 2.52 1.46 4.87
N ASP A 507 1.96 0.31 5.24
CA ASP A 507 0.99 0.20 6.33
C ASP A 507 1.63 0.59 7.67
N ALA A 508 2.84 0.10 7.94
CA ALA A 508 3.59 0.50 9.13
C ALA A 508 3.89 2.01 9.14
N GLN A 509 4.32 2.59 8.01
CA GLN A 509 4.56 4.03 7.89
C GLN A 509 3.29 4.86 8.05
N ARG A 510 2.17 4.41 7.48
CA ARG A 510 0.86 5.05 7.65
C ARG A 510 0.46 5.07 9.13
N ASP A 511 0.58 3.93 9.80
CA ASP A 511 0.14 3.80 11.19
C ASP A 511 1.05 4.57 12.16
N TRP A 512 2.36 4.62 11.89
CA TRP A 512 3.32 5.50 12.57
C TRP A 512 3.05 6.99 12.34
N THR A 513 2.80 7.39 11.10
CA THR A 513 2.51 8.78 10.75
C THR A 513 1.18 9.25 11.33
N ALA A 514 0.18 8.37 11.42
CA ALA A 514 -1.13 8.67 11.98
C ALA A 514 -1.09 9.15 13.43
N ILE A 515 -0.06 8.76 14.19
CA ILE A 515 0.16 9.17 15.60
C ILE A 515 1.29 10.19 15.76
N GLY A 516 1.78 10.76 14.64
CA GLY A 516 2.70 11.88 14.63
C GLY A 516 4.17 11.54 14.38
N GLY A 517 4.51 10.29 14.07
CA GLY A 517 5.83 9.89 13.61
C GLY A 517 6.15 10.34 12.17
N LEU A 518 7.42 10.27 11.77
CA LEU A 518 7.83 10.54 10.39
C LEU A 518 8.01 9.23 9.61
N PRO A 519 7.56 9.12 8.34
CA PRO A 519 7.79 7.93 7.53
C PRO A 519 9.26 7.51 7.43
N SER A 520 10.18 8.48 7.49
CA SER A 520 11.63 8.27 7.46
C SER A 520 12.19 7.57 8.68
N ASP A 521 11.46 7.53 9.80
CA ASP A 521 11.87 6.83 11.01
C ASP A 521 11.80 5.31 10.80
N ILE A 522 10.96 4.83 9.87
CA ILE A 522 10.87 3.42 9.51
C ILE A 522 11.87 3.12 8.38
N LEU A 523 12.84 2.26 8.69
CA LEU A 523 13.99 1.93 7.85
C LEU A 523 13.85 0.50 7.34
N GLU A 524 13.78 0.32 6.03
CA GLU A 524 13.74 -1.01 5.43
C GLU A 524 15.10 -1.70 5.53
N LEU A 525 15.15 -2.91 6.10
CA LEU A 525 16.39 -3.68 6.26
C LEU A 525 17.10 -3.98 4.93
N SER A 526 16.36 -4.07 3.83
CA SER A 526 16.91 -4.35 2.50
C SER A 526 17.88 -3.28 1.98
N ARG A 527 17.89 -2.07 2.59
CA ARG A 527 18.83 -0.98 2.27
C ARG A 527 20.28 -1.35 2.54
N TRP A 528 20.52 -2.25 3.50
CA TRP A 528 21.83 -2.82 3.78
C TRP A 528 21.89 -4.24 3.22
N LYS A 529 22.99 -4.60 2.56
CA LYS A 529 23.21 -5.98 2.09
C LYS A 529 23.39 -6.92 3.29
N ILE A 530 23.22 -8.22 3.07
CA ILE A 530 23.52 -9.22 4.11
C ILE A 530 25.03 -9.16 4.43
N GLY A 531 25.38 -9.07 5.71
CA GLY A 531 26.75 -8.90 6.22
C GLY A 531 27.23 -7.44 6.29
N GLU A 532 26.52 -6.50 5.66
CA GLU A 532 26.82 -5.07 5.79
C GLU A 532 26.35 -4.54 7.15
N GLU A 533 27.12 -3.65 7.77
CA GLU A 533 26.71 -3.03 9.03
C GLU A 533 25.51 -2.09 8.81
N ILE A 534 24.48 -2.18 9.67
CA ILE A 534 23.36 -1.25 9.65
C ILE A 534 23.83 0.06 10.31
N THR A 535 24.15 1.06 9.49
CA THR A 535 24.74 2.34 9.92
C THR A 535 23.74 3.32 10.53
N ALA A 536 22.46 2.97 10.62
CA ALA A 536 21.44 3.84 11.20
C ALA A 536 21.59 3.94 12.72
N PRO A 537 21.82 5.13 13.30
CA PRO A 537 22.00 5.27 14.74
C PRO A 537 20.70 5.07 15.53
N GLU A 538 19.57 5.40 14.92
CA GLU A 538 18.21 5.28 15.46
C GLU A 538 17.22 4.96 14.33
N GLY A 539 16.04 4.46 14.70
CA GLY A 539 14.98 4.12 13.76
C GLY A 539 14.17 2.89 14.16
N ILE A 540 13.14 2.63 13.36
CA ILE A 540 12.30 1.44 13.42
C ILE A 540 12.70 0.58 12.22
N LEU A 541 13.48 -0.47 12.46
CA LEU A 541 13.93 -1.37 11.41
C LEU A 541 12.78 -2.27 10.97
N PHE A 542 12.29 -2.07 9.75
CA PHE A 542 11.24 -2.89 9.15
C PHE A 542 11.82 -4.12 8.45
N VAL A 543 11.28 -5.30 8.80
CA VAL A 543 11.83 -6.60 8.40
C VAL A 543 10.71 -7.53 7.94
N PRO A 544 10.66 -7.93 6.65
CA PRO A 544 9.78 -9.01 6.24
C PRO A 544 10.20 -10.34 6.88
N TYR A 545 9.26 -11.18 7.34
CA TYR A 545 9.59 -12.50 7.90
C TYR A 545 10.43 -13.35 6.95
N GLY A 546 10.10 -13.33 5.65
CA GLY A 546 10.85 -14.05 4.62
C GLY A 546 12.33 -13.62 4.48
N THR A 547 12.72 -12.49 5.07
CA THR A 547 14.11 -12.02 5.11
C THR A 547 14.89 -12.62 6.28
N LEU A 548 14.24 -13.05 7.37
CA LEU A 548 14.89 -13.63 8.55
C LEU A 548 15.51 -15.01 8.27
N ARG A 549 14.98 -15.77 7.30
CA ARG A 549 15.39 -17.16 6.99
C ARG A 549 16.73 -17.30 6.23
N SER A 550 17.58 -16.28 6.18
CA SER A 550 18.77 -16.28 5.31
C SER A 550 19.76 -17.40 5.68
N SER A 551 20.17 -18.21 4.71
CA SER A 551 21.01 -19.41 4.89
C SER A 551 22.50 -19.20 4.59
N ARG A 552 23.02 -17.96 4.64
CA ARG A 552 24.46 -17.71 4.48
C ARG A 552 25.21 -18.17 5.73
N ILE A 553 26.27 -18.95 5.54
CA ILE A 553 26.99 -19.67 6.61
C ILE A 553 27.76 -18.71 7.55
N GLU A 554 28.25 -17.57 7.04
CA GLU A 554 29.13 -16.67 7.81
C GLU A 554 28.45 -15.37 8.29
N ASP A 555 27.35 -14.94 7.65
CA ASP A 555 26.61 -13.72 8.02
C ASP A 555 25.11 -13.88 7.74
N THR A 556 24.30 -14.06 8.78
CA THR A 556 22.84 -14.11 8.64
C THR A 556 22.19 -12.74 8.81
N ARG A 557 20.98 -12.56 8.27
CA ARG A 557 20.14 -11.38 8.54
C ARG A 557 19.82 -11.24 10.04
N LEU A 558 19.69 -12.36 10.74
CA LEU A 558 19.49 -12.37 12.18
C LEU A 558 20.68 -11.73 12.90
N ASP A 559 21.91 -12.17 12.62
CA ASP A 559 23.12 -11.65 13.24
C ASP A 559 23.33 -10.16 12.93
N GLN A 560 22.96 -9.73 11.73
CA GLN A 560 23.01 -8.33 11.33
C GLN A 560 22.03 -7.46 12.16
N ILE A 561 20.80 -7.94 12.38
CA ILE A 561 19.80 -7.25 13.21
C ILE A 561 20.26 -7.21 14.67
N VAL A 562 20.76 -8.33 15.20
CA VAL A 562 21.24 -8.43 16.58
C VAL A 562 22.42 -7.48 16.82
N ARG A 563 23.39 -7.42 15.90
CA ARG A 563 24.51 -6.47 15.98
C ARG A 563 24.04 -5.02 16.02
N TRP A 564 23.04 -4.68 15.21
CA TRP A 564 22.46 -3.32 15.22
C TRP A 564 21.65 -3.03 16.49
N ALA A 565 20.90 -4.02 16.99
CA ALA A 565 20.16 -3.90 18.23
C ALA A 565 21.11 -3.64 19.42
N GLY A 566 22.23 -4.37 19.47
CA GLY A 566 23.18 -4.34 20.57
C GLY A 566 22.73 -5.21 21.76
N GLU A 567 23.66 -5.51 22.67
CA GLU A 567 23.40 -6.38 23.84
C GLU A 567 22.41 -5.72 24.82
N ASP A 568 22.49 -4.40 24.98
CA ASP A 568 21.60 -3.61 25.86
C ASP A 568 20.27 -3.22 25.18
N PHE A 569 19.85 -3.94 24.14
CA PHE A 569 18.65 -3.60 23.39
C PHE A 569 17.39 -3.68 24.24
N GLU A 570 16.83 -2.50 24.49
CA GLU A 570 15.60 -2.28 25.23
C GLU A 570 14.42 -1.93 24.29
N GLY A 571 14.65 -1.87 22.98
CA GLY A 571 13.64 -1.50 22.00
C GLY A 571 12.43 -2.43 21.93
N VAL A 572 11.40 -1.98 21.22
CA VAL A 572 10.21 -2.78 20.94
C VAL A 572 10.48 -3.67 19.74
N ILE A 573 10.20 -4.96 19.86
CA ILE A 573 10.13 -5.92 18.73
C ILE A 573 8.67 -6.23 18.49
N VAL A 574 8.13 -5.72 17.38
CA VAL A 574 6.78 -6.02 16.92
C VAL A 574 6.85 -7.22 15.99
N PHE A 575 6.23 -8.33 16.38
CA PHE A 575 5.89 -9.42 15.49
C PHE A 575 4.46 -9.20 14.98
N ASP A 576 4.34 -8.39 13.92
CA ASP A 576 3.07 -8.16 13.23
C ASP A 576 2.72 -9.39 12.38
N GLU A 577 1.44 -9.76 12.33
CA GLU A 577 0.98 -11.07 11.86
C GLU A 577 1.79 -12.25 12.45
N ALA A 578 1.95 -12.26 13.78
CA ALA A 578 2.80 -13.22 14.51
C ALA A 578 2.53 -14.70 14.19
N HIS A 579 1.33 -15.04 13.70
CA HIS A 579 0.99 -16.40 13.26
C HIS A 579 1.90 -16.92 12.13
N GLU A 580 2.58 -16.03 11.39
CA GLU A 580 3.61 -16.36 10.41
C GLU A 580 4.82 -17.07 11.05
N MET A 581 5.02 -16.98 12.37
CA MET A 581 6.01 -17.76 13.12
C MET A 581 5.50 -19.15 13.54
N GLY A 582 4.30 -19.54 13.12
CA GLY A 582 3.73 -20.86 13.36
C GLY A 582 4.65 -21.99 12.90
N GLY A 583 4.49 -23.15 13.54
CA GLY A 583 5.30 -24.33 13.24
C GLY A 583 6.74 -24.28 13.77
N VAL A 584 7.07 -23.36 14.69
CA VAL A 584 8.40 -23.32 15.34
C VAL A 584 8.73 -24.58 16.15
N ALA A 585 7.71 -25.20 16.74
CA ALA A 585 7.84 -26.45 17.49
C ALA A 585 8.04 -27.70 16.60
N GLY A 586 7.95 -27.55 15.27
CA GLY A 586 7.76 -28.70 14.39
C GLY A 586 6.40 -29.35 14.63
N GLY A 587 6.18 -30.54 14.08
CA GLY A 587 4.95 -31.29 14.35
C GLY A 587 4.86 -32.61 13.59
N GLU A 588 3.94 -33.49 13.99
CA GLU A 588 3.63 -34.71 13.26
C GLU A 588 2.67 -34.39 12.11
N GLY A 589 3.10 -34.61 10.87
CA GLY A 589 2.21 -34.61 9.70
C GLY A 589 1.85 -36.04 9.31
N ALA A 590 0.92 -36.19 8.35
CA ALA A 590 0.55 -37.48 7.75
C ALA A 590 1.74 -38.26 7.10
N LEU A 591 2.93 -37.66 7.04
CA LEU A 591 4.18 -38.20 6.50
C LEU A 591 5.32 -38.27 7.55
N GLY A 592 5.03 -38.11 8.86
CA GLY A 592 6.01 -38.18 9.95
C GLY A 592 6.36 -36.83 10.60
N GLN A 593 7.38 -36.81 11.47
CA GLN A 593 7.88 -35.61 12.14
C GLN A 593 8.42 -34.58 11.14
N LYS A 594 7.87 -33.36 11.17
CA LYS A 594 8.33 -32.21 10.40
C LYS A 594 9.30 -31.36 11.22
N GLN A 595 10.41 -30.97 10.60
CA GLN A 595 11.30 -29.95 11.14
C GLN A 595 10.57 -28.61 11.30
N GLY A 596 10.98 -27.84 12.32
CA GLY A 596 10.40 -26.54 12.61
C GLY A 596 10.55 -25.54 11.46
N SER A 597 9.58 -24.63 11.33
CA SER A 597 9.63 -23.54 10.36
C SER A 597 10.88 -22.68 10.58
N LEU A 598 11.75 -22.58 9.57
CA LEU A 598 12.95 -21.72 9.64
C LEU A 598 12.61 -20.27 9.99
N GLN A 599 11.45 -19.80 9.54
CA GLN A 599 10.92 -18.48 9.85
C GLN A 599 10.53 -18.35 11.33
N GLY A 600 9.81 -19.33 11.86
CA GLY A 600 9.45 -19.38 13.28
C GLY A 600 10.67 -19.52 14.19
N ILE A 601 11.64 -20.36 13.79
CA ILE A 601 12.92 -20.52 14.50
C ILE A 601 13.66 -19.19 14.54
N ALA A 602 13.86 -18.51 13.40
CA ALA A 602 14.59 -17.23 13.37
C ALA A 602 13.91 -16.14 14.22
N GLY A 603 12.56 -16.10 14.22
CA GLY A 603 11.81 -15.18 15.08
C GLY A 603 11.98 -15.47 16.58
N VAL A 604 12.00 -16.74 16.99
CA VAL A 604 12.27 -17.13 18.38
C VAL A 604 13.73 -16.89 18.77
N LEU A 605 14.68 -17.16 17.88
CA LEU A 605 16.09 -16.85 18.13
C LEU A 605 16.30 -15.35 18.33
N LEU A 606 15.71 -14.49 17.48
CA LEU A 606 15.83 -13.03 17.62
C LEU A 606 15.39 -12.53 19.01
N GLN A 607 14.20 -12.94 19.45
CA GLN A 607 13.72 -12.52 20.76
C GLN A 607 14.53 -13.17 21.88
N ASN A 608 15.07 -14.37 21.73
CA ASN A 608 15.89 -14.99 22.78
C ASN A 608 17.28 -14.35 22.90
N THR A 609 17.90 -13.97 21.78
CA THR A 609 19.20 -13.29 21.77
C THR A 609 19.12 -11.88 22.39
N LEU A 610 17.93 -11.26 22.43
CA LEU A 610 17.70 -9.93 23.00
C LEU A 610 16.85 -10.03 24.29
N PRO A 611 17.43 -10.42 25.45
CA PRO A 611 16.70 -10.76 26.68
C PRO A 611 15.83 -9.61 27.21
N ARG A 612 16.29 -8.36 27.03
CA ARG A 612 15.61 -7.14 27.50
C ARG A 612 14.67 -6.51 26.49
N ALA A 613 14.52 -7.09 25.29
CA ALA A 613 13.60 -6.57 24.28
C ALA A 613 12.14 -6.53 24.78
N ARG A 614 11.40 -5.50 24.37
CA ARG A 614 9.97 -5.34 24.63
C ARG A 614 9.19 -6.03 23.51
N VAL A 615 8.79 -7.28 23.73
CA VAL A 615 8.18 -8.10 22.67
C VAL A 615 6.67 -7.87 22.61
N LEU A 616 6.17 -7.51 21.43
CA LEU A 616 4.76 -7.41 21.09
C LEU A 616 4.43 -8.44 20.02
N TYR A 617 3.57 -9.41 20.34
CA TYR A 617 2.99 -10.31 19.34
C TYR A 617 1.65 -9.75 18.88
N ALA A 618 1.46 -9.51 17.58
CA ALA A 618 0.21 -9.00 17.05
C ALA A 618 -0.38 -10.00 16.03
N SER A 619 -1.49 -10.66 16.37
CA SER A 619 -2.17 -11.60 15.49
C SER A 619 -3.61 -11.86 15.93
N ALA A 620 -4.56 -11.76 15.01
CA ALA A 620 -5.97 -12.06 15.29
C ALA A 620 -6.24 -13.55 15.58
N THR A 621 -5.35 -14.43 15.12
CA THR A 621 -5.49 -15.90 15.19
C THR A 621 -4.53 -16.54 16.19
N GLY A 622 -3.92 -15.73 17.06
CA GLY A 622 -2.92 -16.19 18.02
C GLY A 622 -3.44 -17.23 19.00
N ALA A 623 -4.65 -17.03 19.51
CA ALA A 623 -5.26 -17.90 20.52
C ALA A 623 -6.32 -18.87 19.95
N SER A 624 -6.34 -19.11 18.64
CA SER A 624 -7.30 -20.06 18.01
C SER A 624 -6.75 -21.48 17.90
N ASP A 625 -5.44 -21.66 17.92
CA ASP A 625 -4.75 -22.96 17.90
C ASP A 625 -3.55 -22.89 18.85
N VAL A 626 -3.36 -23.91 19.69
CA VAL A 626 -2.26 -23.95 20.68
C VAL A 626 -0.87 -23.82 20.03
N ASN A 627 -0.70 -24.31 18.81
CA ASN A 627 0.58 -24.21 18.10
C ASN A 627 0.93 -22.75 17.75
N ASN A 628 -0.07 -21.86 17.69
CA ASN A 628 0.14 -20.43 17.50
C ASN A 628 0.61 -19.73 18.79
N LEU A 629 0.65 -20.40 19.94
CA LEU A 629 1.29 -19.88 21.15
C LEU A 629 2.72 -20.38 21.34
N ALA A 630 3.16 -21.39 20.56
CA ALA A 630 4.48 -21.99 20.69
C ALA A 630 5.66 -21.03 20.42
N TYR A 631 5.43 -19.98 19.61
CA TYR A 631 6.43 -18.94 19.32
C TYR A 631 6.39 -17.78 20.33
N ALA A 632 5.35 -17.70 21.16
CA ALA A 632 5.11 -16.60 22.08
C ALA A 632 5.84 -16.84 23.41
N VAL A 633 7.14 -17.14 23.33
CA VAL A 633 7.96 -17.65 24.45
C VAL A 633 8.09 -16.65 25.61
N ARG A 634 7.78 -15.36 25.37
CA ARG A 634 7.79 -14.30 26.39
C ARG A 634 6.49 -14.17 27.19
N LEU A 635 5.47 -14.99 26.94
CA LEU A 635 4.23 -14.94 27.72
C LEU A 635 4.30 -15.70 29.05
N GLY A 636 5.37 -16.48 29.31
CA GLY A 636 5.47 -17.25 30.56
C GLY A 636 4.44 -18.37 30.65
N LEU A 637 4.08 -18.97 29.51
CA LEU A 637 3.14 -20.10 29.43
C LEU A 637 3.75 -21.43 29.90
N TRP A 638 5.07 -21.52 29.97
CA TRP A 638 5.82 -22.68 30.44
C TRP A 638 7.13 -22.23 31.11
N GLY A 639 7.77 -23.15 31.81
CA GLY A 639 9.03 -22.93 32.54
C GLY A 639 8.83 -22.69 34.04
N PRO A 640 9.86 -22.18 34.72
CA PRO A 640 9.84 -21.98 36.17
C PRO A 640 8.64 -21.14 36.63
N GLY A 641 7.98 -21.57 37.70
CA GLY A 641 6.82 -20.87 38.26
C GLY A 641 5.52 -20.99 37.46
N THR A 642 5.46 -21.86 36.45
CA THR A 642 4.27 -22.13 35.63
C THR A 642 3.76 -23.56 35.84
N ALA A 643 2.55 -23.86 35.37
CA ALA A 643 1.98 -25.20 35.45
C ALA A 643 2.67 -26.23 34.52
N PHE A 644 3.39 -25.75 33.50
CA PHE A 644 3.99 -26.60 32.46
C PHE A 644 5.51 -26.44 32.48
N ALA A 645 6.26 -27.52 32.70
CA ALA A 645 7.71 -27.43 32.78
C ALA A 645 8.36 -27.06 31.43
N THR A 646 7.79 -27.56 30.33
CA THR A 646 8.31 -27.35 28.97
C THR A 646 7.22 -26.92 28.00
N ARG A 647 7.64 -26.33 26.87
CA ARG A 647 6.77 -25.97 25.77
C ARG A 647 6.03 -27.18 25.20
N GLU A 648 6.72 -28.31 25.06
CA GLU A 648 6.17 -29.53 24.50
C GLU A 648 5.06 -30.10 25.42
N GLN A 649 5.25 -30.03 26.74
CA GLN A 649 4.23 -30.38 27.72
C GLN A 649 2.99 -29.47 27.59
N PHE A 650 3.20 -28.16 27.54
CA PHE A 650 2.12 -27.18 27.33
C PHE A 650 1.32 -27.48 26.06
N ILE A 651 1.99 -27.68 24.92
CA ILE A 651 1.31 -27.95 23.65
C ILE A 651 0.50 -29.25 23.72
N SER A 652 1.06 -30.31 24.29
CA SER A 652 0.38 -31.61 24.39
C SER A 652 -0.87 -31.54 25.27
N GLU A 653 -0.73 -31.03 26.50
CA GLU A 653 -1.82 -31.02 27.47
C GLU A 653 -2.98 -30.09 27.05
N ILE A 654 -2.67 -28.91 26.48
CA ILE A 654 -3.71 -28.00 25.99
C ILE A 654 -4.39 -28.56 24.73
N ARG A 655 -3.64 -29.27 23.87
CA ARG A 655 -4.23 -29.94 22.69
C ARG A 655 -5.21 -31.04 23.12
N ASP A 656 -4.84 -31.86 24.10
CA ASP A 656 -5.70 -32.92 24.62
C ASP A 656 -6.97 -32.36 25.27
N GLY A 657 -6.88 -31.18 25.89
CA GLY A 657 -8.03 -30.45 26.45
C GLY A 657 -8.91 -29.72 25.42
N GLY A 658 -8.50 -29.66 24.15
CA GLY A 658 -9.27 -29.07 23.05
C GLY A 658 -9.61 -27.58 23.23
N ILE A 659 -10.75 -27.16 22.67
CA ILE A 659 -11.18 -25.75 22.64
C ILE A 659 -11.35 -25.18 24.05
N ALA A 660 -11.90 -25.96 24.99
CA ALA A 660 -12.15 -25.50 26.36
C ALA A 660 -10.84 -25.16 27.11
N ALA A 661 -9.78 -25.96 26.92
CA ALA A 661 -8.47 -25.66 27.49
C ALA A 661 -7.85 -24.42 26.84
N MET A 662 -8.03 -24.23 25.53
CA MET A 662 -7.54 -23.04 24.84
C MET A 662 -8.25 -21.75 25.31
N GLU A 663 -9.56 -21.81 25.53
CA GLU A 663 -10.32 -20.69 26.11
C GLU A 663 -9.85 -20.37 27.53
N LEU A 664 -9.50 -21.38 28.34
CA LEU A 664 -8.94 -21.18 29.66
C LEU A 664 -7.58 -20.46 29.61
N VAL A 665 -6.71 -20.83 28.67
CA VAL A 665 -5.42 -20.16 28.45
C VAL A 665 -5.63 -18.69 28.06
N ALA A 666 -6.52 -18.42 27.11
CA ALA A 666 -6.82 -17.05 26.69
C ALA A 666 -7.36 -16.18 27.85
N ARG A 667 -8.22 -16.77 28.70
CA ARG A 667 -8.77 -16.14 29.91
C ARG A 667 -7.68 -15.87 30.95
N ASP A 668 -6.78 -16.81 31.20
CA ASP A 668 -5.66 -16.64 32.13
C ASP A 668 -4.67 -15.56 31.64
N LEU A 669 -4.40 -15.53 30.33
CA LEU A 669 -3.61 -14.47 29.72
C LEU A 669 -4.28 -13.09 29.86
N LYS A 670 -5.61 -12.98 29.75
CA LYS A 670 -6.32 -11.72 30.02
C LYS A 670 -6.23 -11.33 31.50
N ALA A 671 -6.50 -12.27 32.41
CA ALA A 671 -6.46 -12.04 33.86
C ALA A 671 -5.07 -11.62 34.36
N SER A 672 -4.02 -12.13 33.72
CA SER A 672 -2.63 -11.74 34.00
C SER A 672 -2.20 -10.44 33.29
N GLY A 673 -3.05 -9.85 32.44
CA GLY A 673 -2.76 -8.61 31.70
C GLY A 673 -1.81 -8.79 30.53
N LEU A 674 -1.73 -10.00 29.96
CA LEU A 674 -0.84 -10.38 28.87
C LEU A 674 -1.54 -10.48 27.51
N TYR A 675 -2.87 -10.44 27.48
CA TYR A 675 -3.64 -10.63 26.26
C TYR A 675 -4.90 -9.75 26.20
N LEU A 676 -5.09 -9.10 25.05
CA LEU A 676 -6.33 -8.40 24.68
C LEU A 676 -6.75 -8.86 23.28
N ALA A 677 -8.04 -9.12 23.09
CA ALA A 677 -8.58 -9.55 21.79
C ALA A 677 -9.97 -8.99 21.54
N ARG A 678 -10.06 -8.02 20.64
CA ARG A 678 -11.29 -7.31 20.27
C ARG A 678 -11.56 -7.46 18.78
N ALA A 679 -12.82 -7.65 18.41
CA ALA A 679 -13.26 -7.73 17.03
C ALA A 679 -14.24 -6.59 16.71
N LEU A 680 -14.41 -6.29 15.42
CA LEU A 680 -15.49 -5.39 15.00
C LEU A 680 -16.84 -6.07 15.22
N SER A 681 -17.82 -5.31 15.70
CA SER A 681 -19.20 -5.75 15.75
C SER A 681 -19.77 -5.88 14.33
N PHE A 682 -20.48 -6.97 14.07
CA PHE A 682 -21.29 -7.13 12.86
C PHE A 682 -22.73 -6.59 13.04
N ALA A 683 -23.00 -5.86 14.12
CA ALA A 683 -24.29 -5.20 14.31
C ALA A 683 -24.61 -4.27 13.12
N GLY A 684 -25.76 -4.49 12.48
CA GLY A 684 -26.17 -3.76 11.29
C GLY A 684 -25.53 -4.25 9.97
N VAL A 685 -24.79 -5.36 9.99
CA VAL A 685 -24.27 -6.02 8.77
C VAL A 685 -25.23 -7.13 8.36
N GLU A 686 -25.74 -7.05 7.13
CA GLU A 686 -26.52 -8.10 6.50
C GLU A 686 -25.63 -8.95 5.59
N TYR A 687 -25.74 -10.26 5.71
CA TYR A 687 -25.04 -11.22 4.86
C TYR A 687 -26.04 -11.91 3.95
N ASP A 688 -25.84 -11.78 2.64
CA ASP A 688 -26.56 -12.58 1.65
C ASP A 688 -25.60 -13.62 1.05
N ILE A 689 -25.85 -14.90 1.34
CA ILE A 689 -25.06 -16.00 0.79
C ILE A 689 -25.62 -16.30 -0.60
N LEU A 690 -24.99 -15.72 -1.60
CA LEU A 690 -25.31 -16.00 -3.00
C LEU A 690 -24.85 -17.41 -3.38
N ARG A 691 -25.79 -18.35 -3.37
CA ARG A 691 -25.56 -19.70 -3.89
C ARG A 691 -25.61 -19.67 -5.41
N HIS A 692 -24.48 -19.96 -6.05
CA HIS A 692 -24.41 -20.19 -7.49
C HIS A 692 -24.45 -21.70 -7.75
N ASP A 693 -25.55 -22.19 -8.31
CA ASP A 693 -25.62 -23.59 -8.73
C ASP A 693 -24.75 -23.79 -9.97
N LEU A 694 -23.86 -24.79 -9.91
CA LEU A 694 -23.02 -25.14 -11.04
C LEU A 694 -23.89 -25.60 -12.22
N THR A 695 -23.55 -25.16 -13.43
CA THR A 695 -24.20 -25.66 -14.65
C THR A 695 -23.84 -27.13 -14.86
N SER A 696 -24.65 -27.87 -15.64
CA SER A 696 -24.35 -29.26 -15.96
C SER A 696 -22.99 -29.43 -16.63
N GLU A 697 -22.55 -28.44 -17.42
CA GLU A 697 -21.22 -28.42 -18.02
C GLU A 697 -20.11 -28.23 -16.96
N GLN A 698 -20.29 -27.29 -16.01
CA GLN A 698 -19.34 -27.10 -14.91
C GLN A 698 -19.26 -28.33 -13.99
N ILE A 699 -20.38 -28.99 -13.73
CA ILE A 699 -20.42 -30.25 -12.98
C ILE A 699 -19.62 -31.32 -13.73
N ALA A 700 -19.86 -31.50 -15.03
CA ALA A 700 -19.13 -32.48 -15.84
C ALA A 700 -17.61 -32.21 -15.86
N VAL A 701 -17.21 -30.94 -15.96
CA VAL A 701 -15.79 -30.55 -15.85
C VAL A 701 -15.25 -30.87 -14.47
N TYR A 702 -15.95 -30.48 -13.40
CA TYR A 702 -15.54 -30.74 -12.02
C TYR A 702 -15.39 -32.24 -11.76
N ASP A 703 -16.36 -33.05 -12.18
CA ASP A 703 -16.35 -34.50 -12.03
C ASP A 703 -15.18 -35.13 -12.79
N ALA A 704 -14.89 -34.67 -14.02
CA ALA A 704 -13.74 -35.14 -14.78
C ALA A 704 -12.41 -34.84 -14.08
N TYR A 705 -12.25 -33.64 -13.50
CA TYR A 705 -11.09 -33.29 -12.69
C TYR A 705 -11.01 -34.12 -11.40
N ALA A 706 -12.14 -34.32 -10.71
CA ALA A 706 -12.21 -35.10 -9.47
C ALA A 706 -11.89 -36.58 -9.71
N GLU A 707 -12.36 -37.16 -10.82
CA GLU A 707 -12.05 -38.53 -11.23
C GLU A 707 -10.56 -38.66 -11.57
N ALA A 708 -10.02 -37.73 -12.36
CA ALA A 708 -8.58 -37.69 -12.66
C ALA A 708 -7.74 -37.60 -11.38
N TRP A 709 -8.16 -36.76 -10.43
CA TRP A 709 -7.48 -36.60 -9.15
C TRP A 709 -7.56 -37.87 -8.27
N THR A 710 -8.73 -38.52 -8.24
CA THR A 710 -8.92 -39.80 -7.52
C THR A 710 -7.95 -40.87 -8.05
N ILE A 711 -7.77 -40.94 -9.37
CA ILE A 711 -6.82 -41.87 -10.01
C ILE A 711 -5.37 -41.50 -9.66
N LEU A 712 -5.01 -40.21 -9.69
CA LEU A 712 -3.67 -39.76 -9.31
C LEU A 712 -3.35 -40.05 -7.84
N CYS A 713 -4.29 -39.80 -6.93
CA CYS A 713 -4.17 -40.15 -5.52
C CYS A 713 -4.06 -41.67 -5.32
N ALA A 714 -4.83 -42.48 -6.05
CA ALA A 714 -4.71 -43.93 -6.02
C ALA A 714 -3.36 -44.43 -6.57
N ALA A 715 -2.85 -43.80 -7.63
CA ALA A 715 -1.55 -44.10 -8.22
C ALA A 715 -0.36 -43.74 -7.30
N ALA A 716 -0.51 -42.75 -6.43
CA ALA A 716 0.49 -42.40 -5.41
C ALA A 716 0.69 -43.51 -4.36
N HIS A 717 -0.28 -44.41 -4.19
CA HIS A 717 -0.23 -45.49 -3.20
C HIS A 717 -0.08 -46.91 -3.78
N LYS A 718 -0.25 -47.12 -5.09
CA LYS A 718 -0.09 -48.45 -5.74
C LYS A 718 0.57 -48.34 -7.13
N ILE A 719 1.68 -49.06 -7.31
CA ILE A 719 2.52 -49.10 -8.53
C ILE A 719 1.73 -49.45 -9.81
N ALA A 720 0.59 -50.16 -9.70
CA ALA A 720 -0.20 -50.64 -10.83
C ALA A 720 -0.92 -49.56 -11.67
N TYR A 721 -0.98 -48.31 -11.22
CA TYR A 721 -1.68 -47.22 -11.95
C TYR A 721 -0.73 -46.19 -12.60
N ARG A 722 0.58 -46.44 -12.56
CA ARG A 722 1.60 -45.50 -13.04
C ARG A 722 1.56 -45.28 -14.56
N GLU A 723 1.26 -46.32 -15.36
CA GLU A 723 1.19 -46.22 -16.82
C GLU A 723 -0.03 -45.43 -17.32
N VAL A 724 -1.18 -45.57 -16.64
CA VAL A 724 -2.41 -44.83 -16.99
C VAL A 724 -2.25 -43.32 -16.68
N ALA A 725 -1.58 -42.99 -15.58
CA ALA A 725 -1.28 -41.60 -15.22
C ALA A 725 -0.30 -40.92 -16.19
N VAL A 726 0.66 -41.66 -16.75
CA VAL A 726 1.62 -41.12 -17.73
C VAL A 726 0.98 -40.89 -19.10
N MET A 727 0.10 -41.79 -19.57
CA MET A 727 -0.53 -41.64 -20.88
C MET A 727 -1.46 -40.43 -21.00
N ARG A 728 -2.15 -40.04 -19.92
CA ARG A 728 -3.09 -38.89 -19.96
C ARG A 728 -2.46 -37.54 -19.61
N ARG A 729 -1.25 -37.52 -19.03
CA ARG A 729 -0.50 -36.27 -18.78
C ARG A 729 -0.06 -35.57 -20.07
N ASN A 730 0.01 -36.29 -21.19
CA ASN A 730 0.34 -35.73 -22.50
C ASN A 730 -0.91 -35.29 -23.30
N ALA A 731 -2.12 -35.49 -22.77
CA ALA A 731 -3.39 -35.18 -23.42
C ALA A 731 -4.16 -34.01 -22.76
N ALA A 732 -3.65 -33.49 -21.65
CA ALA A 732 -4.05 -32.22 -21.04
C ALA A 732 -2.91 -31.22 -21.24
#